data_AF-A0A174PSL1-F1
#
_entry.id   AF-A0A174PSL1-F1
#
_cell.length_a   1.000
_cell.length_b   1.000
_cell.length_c   1.000
_cell.angle_alpha   90.00
_cell.angle_beta   90.00
_cell.angle_gamma   90.00
#
_symmetry.space_group_name_H-M   'P 1'
#
loop_
_entity.id
_entity.type
_entity.pdbx_description
1 polymer ?
#
loop_
_entity_poly.entity_id
_entity_poly.type
_entity_poly.pdbx_seq_one_letter_code
_entity_poly.pdbx_strand_id
1 'polypeptide(L)'
;MSNIQITENESGKYSPEWFYSESQTPEWISFAHKADELRENFINLFGIEHLKSLSGKDLLTSLFYNDEGNKTNLCYMLEMDKEIREVFGSISGGAAYKFGLFYHKKNQSWTCGSPLKPVLLTEDEAIQKADEMRNDLVEGAEIISSFGSLDSEEDYKQLYIQLEHIPGINMVWRMKYYQMLFPTLFAPFYGQDIQLRVLHFLNQTPSDIPFIRMGQISLYARKCNVPGVVFAHIYGKNVGYTDDIDDSDTNTLSDKKRKTHYWMYTVFDDKSWNECQQKGIMVLGMDDIGDYSQFASKEALRQELIDVYDSSTSRKNQALMAWNFANTVSVNDVIFAKRSNTLVGKGIVTGNYVFDDLRQEYKNVRAVKWLQVGEWEHPGNAVAKRLTDITPYTDYIEKLTSIFAPDELDDVDTQPEIDYPAYSSADFLSDVYMNEQDYKTLVNVLKMKKNIILQGAPGVGKTFTAKRLAYSIIGAKNPDRVQMIQFHQSYSYEDFIEGYRPTENGFTIKKGSFYKFCKLAEDDDENDYFFIIDEINRGNLSKIFGELFMLIEKDKRGIELQLLYSDENFSVPANVYIIGMMNTADRSLAMLDYALRRRFSFFTMKPGFNTPGFQAYQDSLKSDAFNKLIACVKQLNSKIAEDISLGEGFCIGHSYFCGLTPETTNAQTLSSIVEYELIPLLKEYWFDEPAKIVDWSDRLRSAVK
;
A
#
# COMPACT_ATOMS: atom_id res chain seq x y z
N MET A 1 -9.31 18.95 23.06
CA MET A 1 -10.01 19.52 21.88
C MET A 1 -9.37 18.87 20.65
N SER A 2 -10.03 18.07 19.81
CA SER A 2 -11.44 17.82 19.59
C SER A 2 -11.74 16.32 19.68
N ASN A 3 -12.56 15.94 20.67
CA ASN A 3 -13.29 14.68 20.68
C ASN A 3 -14.33 14.78 19.55
N ILE A 4 -14.29 13.88 18.57
CA ILE A 4 -15.52 13.55 17.84
C ILE A 4 -16.22 12.55 18.75
N GLN A 5 -16.92 13.10 19.74
CA GLN A 5 -18.00 12.37 20.38
C GLN A 5 -18.99 12.00 19.28
N ILE A 6 -19.57 10.80 19.32
CA ILE A 6 -20.99 10.67 18.98
C ILE A 6 -21.75 11.37 20.11
N THR A 7 -21.56 12.68 20.24
CA THR A 7 -22.59 13.50 20.82
C THR A 7 -23.58 13.61 19.69
N GLU A 8 -24.84 13.40 20.03
CA GLU A 8 -25.88 14.37 19.74
C GLU A 8 -25.25 15.74 19.46
N ASN A 9 -24.82 15.96 18.22
CA ASN A 9 -24.71 17.31 17.74
C ASN A 9 -26.14 17.85 17.76
N GLU A 10 -26.32 19.15 17.88
CA GLU A 10 -27.66 19.77 17.86
C GLU A 10 -28.44 19.49 16.55
N SER A 11 -27.86 18.71 15.60
CA SER A 11 -28.44 18.27 14.33
C SER A 11 -28.75 16.76 14.19
N GLY A 12 -28.49 15.91 15.21
CA GLY A 12 -28.73 14.45 15.17
C GLY A 12 -27.91 13.61 14.18
N LYS A 13 -26.85 14.14 13.57
CA LYS A 13 -26.07 13.43 12.51
C LYS A 13 -25.31 12.21 13.08
N TYR A 14 -25.30 11.10 12.35
CA TYR A 14 -24.71 9.80 12.73
C TYR A 14 -25.39 9.04 13.89
N SER A 15 -26.57 9.50 14.33
CA SER A 15 -27.45 8.71 15.20
C SER A 15 -28.05 7.50 14.47
N PRO A 16 -28.57 6.48 15.19
CA PRO A 16 -29.34 5.40 14.57
C PRO A 16 -30.49 5.90 13.70
N GLU A 17 -31.20 6.95 14.14
CA GLU A 17 -32.27 7.60 13.42
C GLU A 17 -31.77 8.28 12.14
N TRP A 18 -30.57 8.87 12.18
CA TRP A 18 -29.94 9.47 11.00
C TRP A 18 -29.54 8.40 9.98
N PHE A 19 -28.89 7.30 10.41
CA PHE A 19 -28.56 6.18 9.52
C PHE A 19 -29.83 5.59 8.89
N TYR A 20 -30.90 5.45 9.68
CA TYR A 20 -32.20 5.03 9.17
C TYR A 20 -32.71 6.01 8.10
N SER A 21 -32.81 7.30 8.41
CA SER A 21 -33.30 8.32 7.48
C SER A 21 -32.48 8.38 6.19
N GLU A 22 -31.15 8.30 6.29
CA GLU A 22 -30.25 8.27 5.14
C GLU A 22 -30.51 7.02 4.29
N SER A 23 -30.70 5.85 4.91
CA SER A 23 -30.98 4.60 4.18
C SER A 23 -32.32 4.57 3.42
N GLN A 24 -33.26 5.48 3.73
CA GLN A 24 -34.56 5.54 3.06
C GLN A 24 -34.55 6.34 1.75
N THR A 25 -33.40 6.84 1.30
CA THR A 25 -33.33 7.52 0.00
C THR A 25 -33.50 6.52 -1.16
N PRO A 26 -34.02 6.96 -2.33
CA PRO A 26 -34.16 6.08 -3.49
C PRO A 26 -32.85 5.42 -3.96
N GLU A 27 -31.71 6.09 -3.77
CA GLU A 27 -30.36 5.57 -4.03
C GLU A 27 -30.11 4.29 -3.21
N TRP A 28 -30.30 4.35 -1.89
CA TRP A 28 -30.01 3.23 -0.99
C TRP A 28 -31.02 2.10 -1.06
N ILE A 29 -32.30 2.40 -1.34
CA ILE A 29 -33.31 1.38 -1.58
C ILE A 29 -32.95 0.58 -2.86
N SER A 30 -32.59 1.27 -3.95
CA SER A 30 -32.15 0.59 -5.17
C SER A 30 -30.86 -0.21 -4.97
N PHE A 31 -29.93 0.31 -4.17
CA PHE A 31 -28.68 -0.38 -3.84
C PHE A 31 -28.93 -1.66 -3.03
N ALA A 32 -29.85 -1.62 -2.05
CA ALA A 32 -30.22 -2.79 -1.26
C ALA A 32 -30.79 -3.92 -2.14
N HIS A 33 -31.68 -3.59 -3.09
CA HIS A 33 -32.20 -4.57 -4.05
C HIS A 33 -31.11 -5.19 -4.92
N LYS A 34 -30.15 -4.39 -5.42
CA LYS A 34 -29.00 -4.91 -6.18
C LYS A 34 -28.14 -5.86 -5.34
N ALA A 35 -27.92 -5.53 -4.07
CA ALA A 35 -27.19 -6.39 -3.16
C ALA A 35 -27.92 -7.73 -2.90
N ASP A 36 -29.24 -7.71 -2.79
CA ASP A 36 -30.03 -8.94 -2.62
C ASP A 36 -29.90 -9.87 -3.83
N GLU A 37 -30.01 -9.35 -5.05
CA GLU A 37 -29.88 -10.14 -6.29
C GLU A 37 -28.50 -10.81 -6.42
N LEU A 38 -27.42 -10.06 -6.19
CA LEU A 38 -26.05 -10.60 -6.23
C LEU A 38 -25.84 -11.71 -5.19
N ARG A 39 -26.45 -11.54 -4.01
CA ARG A 39 -26.35 -12.55 -2.94
C ARG A 39 -27.15 -13.80 -3.25
N GLU A 40 -28.35 -13.69 -3.82
CA GLU A 40 -29.14 -14.86 -4.25
C GLU A 40 -28.35 -15.70 -5.27
N ASN A 41 -27.71 -15.04 -6.23
CA ASN A 41 -26.81 -15.70 -7.18
C ASN A 41 -25.63 -16.40 -6.49
N PHE A 42 -25.02 -15.77 -5.48
CA PHE A 42 -23.95 -16.38 -4.69
C PHE A 42 -24.43 -17.61 -3.90
N ILE A 43 -25.60 -17.54 -3.25
CA ILE A 43 -26.16 -18.65 -2.46
C ILE A 43 -26.52 -19.85 -3.36
N ASN A 44 -26.99 -19.59 -4.58
CA ASN A 44 -27.26 -20.66 -5.55
C ASN A 44 -25.99 -21.45 -5.92
N LEU A 45 -24.82 -20.81 -5.87
CA LEU A 45 -23.54 -21.43 -6.21
C LEU A 45 -22.79 -22.00 -5.00
N PHE A 46 -22.94 -21.42 -3.81
CA PHE A 46 -22.12 -21.78 -2.63
C PHE A 46 -22.90 -21.94 -1.33
N GLY A 47 -24.21 -22.11 -1.42
CA GLY A 47 -25.07 -22.43 -0.27
C GLY A 47 -24.76 -23.81 0.31
N ILE A 48 -25.23 -24.04 1.54
CA ILE A 48 -24.93 -25.23 2.35
C ILE A 48 -25.22 -26.53 1.58
N GLU A 49 -26.42 -26.66 1.01
CA GLU A 49 -26.84 -27.88 0.31
C GLU A 49 -26.06 -28.10 -1.00
N HIS A 50 -25.66 -27.02 -1.69
CA HIS A 50 -24.82 -27.15 -2.88
C HIS A 50 -23.41 -27.62 -2.52
N LEU A 51 -22.78 -27.02 -1.50
CA LEU A 51 -21.45 -27.45 -1.05
C LEU A 51 -21.42 -28.92 -0.56
N LYS A 52 -22.50 -29.40 0.05
CA LYS A 52 -22.64 -30.82 0.42
C LYS A 52 -22.72 -31.73 -0.81
N SER A 53 -23.30 -31.26 -1.92
CA SER A 53 -23.43 -32.04 -3.15
C SER A 53 -22.13 -32.19 -3.95
N LEU A 54 -21.15 -31.29 -3.73
CA LEU A 54 -19.86 -31.31 -4.41
C LEU A 54 -18.94 -32.40 -3.85
N SER A 55 -18.19 -33.07 -4.73
CA SER A 55 -17.17 -34.06 -4.36
C SER A 55 -16.08 -34.17 -5.43
N GLY A 56 -14.93 -34.73 -5.06
CA GLY A 56 -13.84 -34.99 -5.99
C GLY A 56 -13.34 -33.73 -6.71
N LYS A 57 -13.10 -33.85 -8.02
CA LYS A 57 -12.58 -32.75 -8.84
C LYS A 57 -13.57 -31.59 -8.99
N ASP A 58 -14.87 -31.87 -8.98
CA ASP A 58 -15.90 -30.82 -9.06
C ASP A 58 -15.84 -29.91 -7.84
N LEU A 59 -15.68 -30.47 -6.63
CA LEU A 59 -15.49 -29.68 -5.41
C LEU A 59 -14.27 -28.75 -5.53
N LEU A 60 -13.17 -29.32 -5.97
CA LEU A 60 -11.88 -28.65 -6.04
C LEU A 60 -11.87 -27.51 -7.09
N THR A 61 -12.54 -27.69 -8.23
CA THR A 61 -12.70 -26.63 -9.26
C THR A 61 -13.78 -25.61 -8.93
N SER A 62 -14.80 -25.97 -8.15
CA SER A 62 -15.87 -25.05 -7.71
C SER A 62 -15.44 -24.15 -6.54
N LEU A 63 -14.56 -24.58 -5.65
CA LEU A 63 -14.17 -23.78 -4.48
C LEU A 63 -12.91 -22.95 -4.71
N PHE A 64 -11.89 -23.53 -5.36
CA PHE A 64 -10.53 -22.98 -5.34
C PHE A 64 -10.06 -22.49 -6.71
N TYR A 65 -9.06 -21.62 -6.70
CA TYR A 65 -8.41 -21.17 -7.94
C TYR A 65 -7.81 -22.36 -8.69
N ASN A 66 -8.05 -22.40 -10.01
CA ASN A 66 -7.65 -23.49 -10.89
C ASN A 66 -6.99 -22.96 -12.20
N ASP A 67 -6.42 -23.86 -13.00
CA ASP A 67 -5.78 -23.57 -14.28
C ASP A 67 -6.74 -23.22 -15.41
N GLU A 68 -8.01 -23.61 -15.30
CA GLU A 68 -9.03 -23.38 -16.32
C GLU A 68 -9.44 -21.90 -16.46
N GLY A 69 -8.95 -21.03 -15.56
CA GLY A 69 -9.30 -19.60 -15.59
C GLY A 69 -10.76 -19.37 -15.25
N ASN A 70 -11.39 -20.31 -14.55
CA ASN A 70 -12.79 -20.25 -14.20
C ASN A 70 -13.07 -19.08 -13.25
N LYS A 71 -13.94 -18.17 -13.68
CA LYS A 71 -14.38 -16.99 -12.91
C LYS A 71 -15.60 -17.26 -12.02
N THR A 72 -16.05 -18.51 -11.92
CA THR A 72 -17.23 -18.89 -11.14
C THR A 72 -16.90 -19.71 -9.89
N ASN A 73 -15.62 -19.81 -9.50
CA ASN A 73 -15.23 -20.51 -8.27
C ASN A 73 -15.38 -19.59 -7.04
N LEU A 74 -15.54 -20.20 -5.85
CA LEU A 74 -15.78 -19.48 -4.59
C LEU A 74 -14.69 -18.43 -4.30
N CYS A 75 -13.42 -18.82 -4.41
CA CYS A 75 -12.29 -17.90 -4.15
C CYS A 75 -12.32 -16.68 -5.08
N TYR A 76 -12.58 -16.90 -6.38
CA TYR A 76 -12.70 -15.82 -7.36
C TYR A 76 -13.89 -14.91 -7.04
N MET A 77 -15.07 -15.47 -6.76
CA MET A 77 -16.26 -14.66 -6.47
C MET A 77 -16.10 -13.84 -5.19
N LEU A 78 -15.42 -14.38 -4.16
CA LEU A 78 -15.17 -13.66 -2.92
C LEU A 78 -14.14 -12.51 -3.09
N GLU A 79 -13.23 -12.58 -4.05
CA GLU A 79 -12.09 -11.64 -4.15
C GLU A 79 -12.08 -10.78 -5.41
N MET A 80 -12.27 -11.40 -6.57
CA MET A 80 -11.95 -10.84 -7.88
C MET A 80 -13.19 -10.46 -8.70
N ASP A 81 -14.36 -11.00 -8.35
CA ASP A 81 -15.61 -10.58 -9.00
C ASP A 81 -15.88 -9.10 -8.71
N LYS A 82 -16.03 -8.32 -9.77
CA LYS A 82 -16.13 -6.86 -9.71
C LYS A 82 -17.38 -6.42 -8.93
N GLU A 83 -18.52 -7.03 -9.21
CA GLU A 83 -19.79 -6.63 -8.61
C GLU A 83 -19.88 -7.05 -7.15
N ILE A 84 -19.44 -8.27 -6.82
CA ILE A 84 -19.35 -8.75 -5.44
C ILE A 84 -18.37 -7.89 -4.63
N ARG A 85 -17.25 -7.49 -5.24
CA ARG A 85 -16.27 -6.62 -4.57
C ARG A 85 -16.86 -5.23 -4.33
N GLU A 86 -17.45 -4.59 -5.33
CA GLU A 86 -18.06 -3.27 -5.20
C GLU A 86 -19.17 -3.24 -4.16
N VAL A 87 -20.00 -4.29 -4.07
CA VAL A 87 -21.18 -4.30 -3.19
C VAL A 87 -20.89 -4.88 -1.81
N PHE A 88 -20.03 -5.88 -1.68
CA PHE A 88 -19.77 -6.57 -0.40
C PHE A 88 -18.38 -6.33 0.15
N GLY A 89 -17.59 -5.45 -0.47
CA GLY A 89 -16.24 -5.11 -0.05
C GLY A 89 -15.19 -6.10 -0.54
N SER A 90 -13.94 -5.66 -0.55
CA SER A 90 -12.78 -6.48 -0.92
C SER A 90 -12.19 -7.18 0.31
N ILE A 91 -11.71 -8.41 0.11
CA ILE A 91 -10.89 -9.15 1.08
C ILE A 91 -9.39 -8.97 0.80
N SER A 92 -9.04 -7.82 0.19
CA SER A 92 -7.71 -7.46 -0.33
C SER A 92 -6.59 -7.80 0.64
N GLY A 93 -5.48 -8.31 0.10
CA GLY A 93 -4.29 -8.68 0.86
C GLY A 93 -4.16 -10.19 1.05
N GLY A 94 -2.91 -10.66 1.10
CA GLY A 94 -2.56 -12.07 1.22
C GLY A 94 -2.53 -12.80 -0.12
N ALA A 95 -1.52 -13.67 -0.28
CA ALA A 95 -1.41 -14.60 -1.40
C ALA A 95 -2.56 -15.62 -1.38
N ALA A 96 -2.72 -16.40 -2.46
CA ALA A 96 -3.75 -17.44 -2.57
C ALA A 96 -3.76 -18.44 -1.39
N TYR A 97 -2.64 -18.57 -0.66
CA TYR A 97 -2.53 -19.25 0.63
C TYR A 97 -3.57 -18.85 1.67
N LYS A 98 -4.14 -17.64 1.60
CA LYS A 98 -5.22 -17.22 2.52
C LYS A 98 -6.43 -18.13 2.43
N PHE A 99 -6.70 -18.72 1.26
CA PHE A 99 -7.78 -19.67 1.03
C PHE A 99 -7.40 -21.11 1.39
N GLY A 100 -6.19 -21.36 1.90
CA GLY A 100 -5.73 -22.68 2.35
C GLY A 100 -5.35 -23.66 1.23
N LEU A 101 -6.00 -23.60 0.06
CA LEU A 101 -5.74 -24.46 -1.10
C LEU A 101 -5.93 -23.69 -2.41
N PHE A 102 -5.04 -23.88 -3.38
CA PHE A 102 -5.15 -23.30 -4.72
C PHE A 102 -4.27 -24.04 -5.74
N TYR A 103 -4.56 -23.87 -7.04
CA TYR A 103 -3.71 -24.40 -8.11
C TYR A 103 -2.63 -23.40 -8.52
N HIS A 104 -1.37 -23.80 -8.44
CA HIS A 104 -0.22 -22.97 -8.81
C HIS A 104 0.14 -23.16 -10.29
N LYS A 105 -0.26 -22.21 -11.15
CA LYS A 105 -0.09 -22.32 -12.62
C LYS A 105 1.34 -22.59 -13.08
N LYS A 106 2.34 -21.96 -12.46
CA LYS A 106 3.77 -22.13 -12.81
C LYS A 106 4.30 -23.53 -12.48
N ASN A 107 3.77 -24.13 -11.41
CA ASN A 107 4.25 -25.42 -10.88
C ASN A 107 3.33 -26.58 -11.32
N GLN A 108 2.25 -26.27 -12.04
CA GLN A 108 1.22 -27.21 -12.49
C GLN A 108 0.78 -28.19 -11.40
N SER A 109 0.57 -27.68 -10.18
CA SER A 109 0.25 -28.48 -9.01
C SER A 109 -0.68 -27.74 -8.05
N TRP A 110 -1.41 -28.52 -7.25
CA TRP A 110 -2.17 -28.01 -6.12
C TRP A 110 -1.23 -27.66 -4.98
N THR A 111 -1.50 -26.55 -4.30
CA THR A 111 -0.62 -26.02 -3.27
C THR A 111 -1.41 -25.62 -2.03
N CYS A 112 -0.91 -25.99 -0.86
CA CYS A 112 -1.41 -25.54 0.44
C CYS A 112 -0.25 -25.04 1.33
N GLY A 113 -0.54 -24.73 2.59
CA GLY A 113 0.45 -24.29 3.57
C GLY A 113 0.55 -22.78 3.67
N SER A 114 1.76 -22.24 3.61
CA SER A 114 2.00 -20.80 3.71
C SER A 114 3.00 -20.35 2.65
N PRO A 115 3.11 -19.04 2.35
CA PRO A 115 4.11 -18.55 1.40
C PRO A 115 5.55 -18.97 1.75
N LEU A 116 5.86 -19.10 3.05
CA LEU A 116 7.17 -19.49 3.56
C LEU A 116 7.39 -21.01 3.60
N LYS A 117 6.30 -21.79 3.48
CA LYS A 117 6.29 -23.26 3.54
C LYS A 117 5.22 -23.78 2.58
N PRO A 118 5.45 -23.68 1.26
CA PRO A 118 4.53 -24.23 0.28
C PRO A 118 4.55 -25.76 0.36
N VAL A 119 3.37 -26.37 0.38
CA VAL A 119 3.23 -27.82 0.30
C VAL A 119 2.55 -28.13 -1.03
N LEU A 120 3.28 -28.80 -1.93
CA LEU A 120 2.75 -29.27 -3.19
C LEU A 120 1.98 -30.57 -2.95
N LEU A 121 0.78 -30.65 -3.48
CA LEU A 121 -0.16 -31.75 -3.31
C LEU A 121 -0.39 -32.43 -4.65
N THR A 122 -0.51 -33.76 -4.61
CA THR A 122 -1.16 -34.54 -5.65
C THR A 122 -2.64 -34.19 -5.75
N GLU A 123 -3.30 -34.56 -6.86
CA GLU A 123 -4.74 -34.30 -7.03
C GLU A 123 -5.56 -34.99 -5.91
N ASP A 124 -5.21 -36.21 -5.51
CA ASP A 124 -5.90 -36.93 -4.43
C ASP A 124 -5.73 -36.25 -3.06
N GLU A 125 -4.52 -35.78 -2.74
CA GLU A 125 -4.26 -35.02 -1.51
C GLU A 125 -4.98 -33.66 -1.52
N ALA A 126 -5.07 -33.02 -2.68
CA ALA A 126 -5.81 -31.77 -2.84
C ALA A 126 -7.32 -31.97 -2.70
N ILE A 127 -7.88 -33.07 -3.22
CA ILE A 127 -9.29 -33.45 -3.02
C ILE A 127 -9.55 -33.70 -1.54
N GLN A 128 -8.69 -34.46 -0.85
CA GLN A 128 -8.82 -34.68 0.59
C GLN A 128 -8.80 -33.36 1.37
N LYS A 129 -7.91 -32.44 0.99
CA LYS A 129 -7.83 -31.12 1.62
C LYS A 129 -9.07 -30.26 1.34
N ALA A 130 -9.57 -30.31 0.10
CA ALA A 130 -10.81 -29.64 -0.27
C ALA A 130 -12.01 -30.17 0.51
N ASP A 131 -12.07 -31.48 0.76
CA ASP A 131 -13.10 -32.11 1.59
C ASP A 131 -13.08 -31.61 3.03
N GLU A 132 -11.90 -31.57 3.66
CA GLU A 132 -11.71 -30.99 5.00
C GLU A 132 -12.23 -29.55 5.07
N MET A 133 -11.77 -28.71 4.13
CA MET A 133 -12.13 -27.30 4.10
C MET A 133 -13.61 -27.05 3.82
N ARG A 134 -14.22 -27.86 2.94
CA ARG A 134 -15.65 -27.83 2.68
C ARG A 134 -16.44 -28.23 3.92
N ASN A 135 -16.01 -29.27 4.63
CA ASN A 135 -16.68 -29.73 5.85
C ASN A 135 -16.62 -28.65 6.94
N ASP A 136 -15.48 -27.97 7.11
CA ASP A 136 -15.34 -26.84 8.03
C ASP A 136 -16.33 -25.69 7.70
N LEU A 137 -16.48 -25.35 6.41
CA LEU A 137 -17.40 -24.29 5.97
C LEU A 137 -18.85 -24.66 6.20
N VAL A 138 -19.22 -25.91 5.90
CA VAL A 138 -20.57 -26.43 6.10
C VAL A 138 -20.91 -26.50 7.58
N GLU A 139 -20.01 -27.04 8.41
CA GLU A 139 -20.20 -27.13 9.86
C GLU A 139 -20.38 -25.75 10.47
N GLY A 140 -19.54 -24.78 10.11
CA GLY A 140 -19.69 -23.41 10.60
C GLY A 140 -20.99 -22.75 10.18
N ALA A 141 -21.44 -22.98 8.93
CA ALA A 141 -22.71 -22.46 8.46
C ALA A 141 -23.91 -23.12 9.16
N GLU A 142 -23.86 -24.42 9.45
CA GLU A 142 -24.90 -25.14 10.19
C GLU A 142 -24.98 -24.68 11.66
N ILE A 143 -23.83 -24.46 12.31
CA ILE A 143 -23.77 -23.89 13.67
C ILE A 143 -24.42 -22.49 13.67
N ILE A 144 -24.03 -21.60 12.74
CA ILE A 144 -24.62 -20.26 12.65
C ILE A 144 -26.13 -20.33 12.38
N SER A 145 -26.57 -21.21 11.47
CA SER A 145 -27.98 -21.36 11.13
C SER A 145 -28.83 -21.93 12.26
N SER A 146 -28.25 -22.71 13.17
CA SER A 146 -28.97 -23.39 14.27
C SER A 146 -28.88 -22.65 15.60
N PHE A 147 -28.02 -21.63 15.71
CA PHE A 147 -27.76 -20.92 16.97
C PHE A 147 -28.96 -20.12 17.51
N GLY A 148 -29.82 -19.58 16.64
CA GLY A 148 -30.97 -18.75 17.02
C GLY A 148 -30.74 -17.26 16.79
N SER A 149 -31.43 -16.40 17.55
CA SER A 149 -31.26 -14.94 17.43
C SER A 149 -29.98 -14.47 18.12
N LEU A 150 -29.26 -13.55 17.46
CA LEU A 150 -28.03 -12.96 17.97
C LEU A 150 -28.30 -11.53 18.40
N ASP A 151 -28.91 -11.28 19.55
CA ASP A 151 -29.44 -9.94 19.91
C ASP A 151 -28.52 -9.14 20.83
N SER A 152 -27.42 -9.75 21.27
CA SER A 152 -26.44 -9.15 22.17
C SER A 152 -25.01 -9.57 21.84
N GLU A 153 -24.02 -8.83 22.35
CA GLU A 153 -22.61 -9.22 22.23
C GLU A 153 -22.33 -10.59 22.88
N GLU A 154 -23.07 -10.93 23.94
CA GLU A 154 -22.94 -12.22 24.60
C GLU A 154 -23.39 -13.37 23.68
N ASP A 155 -24.42 -13.17 22.86
CA ASP A 155 -24.85 -14.18 21.89
C ASP A 155 -23.76 -14.44 20.85
N TYR A 156 -23.05 -13.39 20.38
CA TYR A 156 -21.90 -13.56 19.48
C TYR A 156 -20.70 -14.22 20.18
N LYS A 157 -20.50 -14.01 21.48
CA LYS A 157 -19.48 -14.73 22.27
C LYS A 157 -19.82 -16.22 22.36
N GLN A 158 -21.06 -16.56 22.70
CA GLN A 158 -21.52 -17.93 22.80
C GLN A 158 -21.50 -18.64 21.43
N LEU A 159 -21.84 -17.94 20.35
CA LEU A 159 -21.69 -18.44 18.99
C LEU A 159 -20.22 -18.69 18.64
N TYR A 160 -19.33 -17.76 19.00
CA TYR A 160 -17.90 -17.93 18.75
C TYR A 160 -17.31 -19.12 19.50
N ILE A 161 -17.72 -19.38 20.75
CA ILE A 161 -17.29 -20.58 21.51
C ILE A 161 -17.67 -21.87 20.76
N GLN A 162 -18.82 -21.90 20.06
CA GLN A 162 -19.19 -23.05 19.24
C GLN A 162 -18.45 -23.12 17.91
N LEU A 163 -17.80 -22.04 17.46
CA LEU A 163 -17.11 -21.96 16.17
C LEU A 163 -15.58 -21.97 16.30
N GLU A 164 -15.03 -21.79 17.51
CA GLU A 164 -13.59 -21.59 17.69
C GLU A 164 -12.74 -22.80 17.31
N HIS A 165 -13.33 -23.99 17.30
CA HIS A 165 -12.68 -25.22 16.83
C HIS A 165 -12.55 -25.28 15.30
N ILE A 166 -13.30 -24.46 14.56
CA ILE A 166 -13.27 -24.44 13.10
C ILE A 166 -11.99 -23.73 12.62
N PRO A 167 -11.11 -24.42 11.87
CA PRO A 167 -9.84 -23.85 11.42
C PRO A 167 -10.00 -22.56 10.62
N GLY A 168 -9.43 -21.48 11.13
CA GLY A 168 -9.41 -20.19 10.44
C GLY A 168 -10.74 -19.45 10.45
N ILE A 169 -11.63 -19.69 11.42
CA ILE A 169 -12.91 -18.96 11.57
C ILE A 169 -12.76 -17.42 11.53
N ASN A 170 -11.64 -16.91 12.04
CA ASN A 170 -11.30 -15.47 12.04
C ASN A 170 -10.61 -14.99 10.75
N MET A 171 -10.43 -15.85 9.73
CA MET A 171 -9.88 -15.43 8.45
C MET A 171 -10.90 -14.61 7.67
N VAL A 172 -10.42 -13.53 7.05
CA VAL A 172 -11.22 -12.55 6.31
C VAL A 172 -12.13 -13.19 5.27
N TRP A 173 -11.64 -14.18 4.51
CA TRP A 173 -12.43 -14.83 3.47
C TRP A 173 -13.55 -15.72 4.04
N ARG A 174 -13.33 -16.37 5.19
CA ARG A 174 -14.37 -17.17 5.88
C ARG A 174 -15.43 -16.25 6.49
N MET A 175 -15.02 -15.15 7.12
CA MET A 175 -15.96 -14.14 7.60
C MET A 175 -16.81 -13.56 6.47
N LYS A 176 -16.22 -13.28 5.31
CA LYS A 176 -16.97 -12.87 4.11
C LYS A 176 -17.92 -13.95 3.61
N TYR A 177 -17.48 -15.21 3.56
CA TYR A 177 -18.36 -16.32 3.18
C TYR A 177 -19.60 -16.40 4.08
N TYR A 178 -19.43 -16.38 5.41
CA TYR A 178 -20.56 -16.41 6.34
C TYR A 178 -21.41 -15.14 6.27
N GLN A 179 -20.82 -13.97 6.00
CA GLN A 179 -21.57 -12.75 5.76
C GLN A 179 -22.46 -12.86 4.53
N MET A 180 -21.97 -13.45 3.44
CA MET A 180 -22.75 -13.67 2.21
C MET A 180 -23.93 -14.61 2.46
N LEU A 181 -23.78 -15.62 3.32
CA LEU A 181 -24.87 -16.54 3.68
C LEU A 181 -25.87 -15.92 4.67
N PHE A 182 -25.39 -15.12 5.62
CA PHE A 182 -26.18 -14.61 6.74
C PHE A 182 -26.10 -13.07 6.83
N PRO A 183 -26.60 -12.33 5.82
CA PRO A 183 -26.45 -10.87 5.70
C PRO A 183 -27.17 -10.07 6.80
N THR A 184 -28.15 -10.67 7.45
CA THR A 184 -28.88 -10.08 8.59
C THR A 184 -28.12 -10.24 9.91
N LEU A 185 -27.22 -11.22 9.99
CA LEU A 185 -26.41 -11.51 11.17
C LEU A 185 -25.05 -10.83 11.12
N PHE A 186 -24.53 -10.57 9.92
CA PHE A 186 -23.18 -10.01 9.73
C PHE A 186 -23.16 -8.83 8.73
N ALA A 187 -22.55 -7.73 9.15
CA ALA A 187 -22.22 -6.59 8.29
C ALA A 187 -20.89 -6.82 7.54
N PRO A 188 -20.69 -6.27 6.33
CA PRO A 188 -19.53 -6.54 5.48
C PRO A 188 -18.27 -5.76 5.91
N PHE A 189 -17.82 -6.02 7.14
CA PHE A 189 -16.60 -5.47 7.72
C PHE A 189 -15.70 -6.60 8.20
N TYR A 190 -14.74 -6.98 7.36
CA TYR A 190 -13.93 -8.19 7.58
C TYR A 190 -12.53 -7.87 8.12
N GLY A 191 -11.96 -6.76 7.65
CA GLY A 191 -10.61 -6.34 7.98
C GLY A 191 -10.48 -5.81 9.40
N GLN A 192 -9.32 -5.98 10.02
CA GLN A 192 -9.11 -5.54 11.39
C GLN A 192 -9.17 -4.01 11.48
N ASP A 193 -8.52 -3.29 10.56
CA ASP A 193 -8.43 -1.83 10.63
C ASP A 193 -9.80 -1.19 10.43
N ILE A 194 -10.58 -1.70 9.47
CA ILE A 194 -11.94 -1.19 9.24
C ILE A 194 -12.89 -1.55 10.37
N GLN A 195 -12.82 -2.77 10.93
CA GLN A 195 -13.64 -3.14 12.10
C GLN A 195 -13.36 -2.23 13.30
N LEU A 196 -12.08 -2.01 13.61
CA LEU A 196 -11.67 -1.15 14.73
C LEU A 196 -12.09 0.30 14.48
N ARG A 197 -11.90 0.81 13.25
CA ARG A 197 -12.29 2.18 12.90
C ARG A 197 -13.78 2.40 13.03
N VAL A 198 -14.61 1.46 12.57
CA VAL A 198 -16.06 1.54 12.69
C VAL A 198 -16.46 1.47 14.16
N LEU A 199 -15.93 0.53 14.93
CA LEU A 199 -16.27 0.40 16.36
C LEU A 199 -15.85 1.63 17.18
N HIS A 200 -14.68 2.20 16.91
CA HIS A 200 -14.27 3.48 17.51
C HIS A 200 -15.16 4.63 17.08
N PHE A 201 -15.53 4.71 15.80
CA PHE A 201 -16.50 5.69 15.31
C PHE A 201 -17.85 5.53 16.00
N LEU A 202 -18.25 4.29 16.31
CA LEU A 202 -19.48 3.94 17.01
C LEU A 202 -19.37 4.05 18.55
N ASN A 203 -18.22 4.50 19.06
CA ASN A 203 -17.92 4.59 20.49
C ASN A 203 -18.19 3.26 21.24
N GLN A 204 -17.89 2.14 20.59
CA GLN A 204 -17.96 0.80 21.16
C GLN A 204 -16.55 0.31 21.49
N THR A 205 -16.42 -0.38 22.63
CA THR A 205 -15.17 -1.06 23.00
C THR A 205 -15.01 -2.30 22.11
N PRO A 206 -14.00 -2.36 21.23
CA PRO A 206 -13.87 -3.48 20.32
C PRO A 206 -13.47 -4.77 21.06
N SER A 207 -14.10 -5.89 20.71
CA SER A 207 -13.63 -7.21 21.14
C SER A 207 -12.24 -7.54 20.57
N ASP A 208 -11.43 -8.31 21.30
CA ASP A 208 -10.18 -8.87 20.81
C ASP A 208 -10.38 -9.83 19.62
N ILE A 209 -11.57 -10.43 19.51
CA ILE A 209 -11.87 -11.47 18.53
C ILE A 209 -12.51 -10.85 17.26
N PRO A 210 -11.90 -11.04 16.06
CA PRO A 210 -12.43 -10.49 14.80
C PRO A 210 -13.88 -10.85 14.50
N PHE A 211 -14.27 -12.11 14.75
CA PHE A 211 -15.63 -12.57 14.55
C PHE A 211 -16.64 -11.83 15.44
N ILE A 212 -16.28 -11.56 16.70
CA ILE A 212 -17.15 -10.84 17.65
C ILE A 212 -17.24 -9.36 17.28
N ARG A 213 -16.15 -8.74 16.81
CA ARG A 213 -16.18 -7.37 16.28
C ARG A 213 -17.15 -7.22 15.11
N MET A 214 -17.17 -8.19 14.20
CA MET A 214 -18.16 -8.23 13.12
C MET A 214 -19.59 -8.26 13.68
N GLY A 215 -19.82 -9.02 14.76
CA GLY A 215 -21.09 -9.05 15.49
C GLY A 215 -21.46 -7.71 16.14
N GLN A 216 -20.51 -7.05 16.81
CA GLN A 216 -20.71 -5.73 17.44
C GLN A 216 -21.18 -4.66 16.42
N ILE A 217 -20.56 -4.63 15.24
CA ILE A 217 -20.97 -3.73 14.15
C ILE A 217 -22.36 -4.10 13.63
N SER A 218 -22.66 -5.40 13.53
CA SER A 218 -23.95 -5.91 13.04
C SER A 218 -25.10 -5.61 13.99
N LEU A 219 -24.85 -5.63 15.31
CA LEU A 219 -25.81 -5.18 16.32
C LEU A 219 -26.15 -3.71 16.14
N TYR A 220 -25.15 -2.87 15.85
CA TYR A 220 -25.39 -1.44 15.61
C TYR A 220 -26.17 -1.21 14.31
N ALA A 221 -25.80 -1.84 13.21
CA ALA A 221 -26.52 -1.73 11.94
C ALA A 221 -28.01 -2.14 12.10
N ARG A 222 -28.27 -3.21 12.86
CA ARG A 222 -29.64 -3.62 13.21
C ARG A 222 -30.35 -2.63 14.12
N LYS A 223 -29.65 -2.01 15.08
CA LYS A 223 -30.20 -0.90 15.88
C LYS A 223 -30.63 0.29 15.02
N CYS A 224 -29.92 0.54 13.91
CA CYS A 224 -30.31 1.56 12.93
C CYS A 224 -31.50 1.13 12.04
N ASN A 225 -31.94 -0.14 12.10
CA ASN A 225 -32.89 -0.73 11.15
C ASN A 225 -32.43 -0.59 9.69
N VAL A 226 -31.13 -0.79 9.44
CA VAL A 226 -30.49 -0.68 8.13
C VAL A 226 -29.80 -2.00 7.78
N PRO A 227 -29.94 -2.51 6.54
CA PRO A 227 -29.17 -3.68 6.09
C PRO A 227 -27.67 -3.44 6.26
N GLY A 228 -26.92 -4.43 6.75
CA GLY A 228 -25.48 -4.27 7.04
C GLY A 228 -24.67 -3.73 5.85
N VAL A 229 -25.01 -4.16 4.64
CA VAL A 229 -24.38 -3.69 3.39
C VAL A 229 -24.65 -2.21 3.10
N VAL A 230 -25.88 -1.74 3.34
CA VAL A 230 -26.27 -0.34 3.18
C VAL A 230 -25.60 0.52 4.25
N PHE A 231 -25.62 0.05 5.50
CA PHE A 231 -24.92 0.71 6.61
C PHE A 231 -23.44 0.92 6.29
N ALA A 232 -22.78 -0.10 5.74
CA ALA A 232 -21.37 -0.05 5.42
C ALA A 232 -21.03 1.00 4.34
N HIS A 233 -21.90 1.16 3.33
CA HIS A 233 -21.72 2.16 2.28
C HIS A 233 -22.07 3.58 2.73
N ILE A 234 -23.11 3.75 3.55
CA ILE A 234 -23.44 5.05 4.16
C ILE A 234 -22.29 5.52 5.05
N TYR A 235 -21.74 4.61 5.87
CA TYR A 235 -20.55 4.87 6.67
C TYR A 235 -19.36 5.29 5.79
N GLY A 236 -19.06 4.51 4.75
CA GLY A 236 -17.97 4.78 3.81
C GLY A 236 -18.06 6.16 3.16
N LYS A 237 -19.26 6.53 2.66
CA LYS A 237 -19.53 7.80 1.95
C LYS A 237 -19.42 9.04 2.86
N ASN A 238 -19.75 8.90 4.15
CA ASN A 238 -19.90 10.06 5.04
C ASN A 238 -18.78 10.22 6.09
N VAL A 239 -18.05 9.15 6.37
CA VAL A 239 -17.00 9.11 7.41
C VAL A 239 -15.63 8.80 6.79
N GLY A 240 -15.61 8.12 5.64
CA GLY A 240 -14.40 7.92 4.85
C GLY A 240 -14.08 9.12 3.97
N TYR A 241 -12.86 9.67 4.13
CA TYR A 241 -12.20 10.68 3.30
C TYR A 241 -12.50 12.17 3.57
N THR A 242 -11.58 12.80 4.31
CA THR A 242 -11.14 14.19 4.05
C THR A 242 -9.76 14.11 3.38
N ASP A 243 -9.68 14.63 2.15
CA ASP A 243 -8.51 15.00 1.35
C ASP A 243 -7.43 13.94 1.05
N ASP A 244 -7.55 13.28 -0.12
CA ASP A 244 -6.56 13.30 -1.22
C ASP A 244 -6.89 12.24 -2.29
N ILE A 245 -7.00 12.73 -3.53
CA ILE A 245 -6.93 12.03 -4.83
C ILE A 245 -8.20 11.30 -5.30
N ASP A 246 -8.61 11.72 -6.49
CA ASP A 246 -9.61 11.18 -7.41
C ASP A 246 -9.44 9.67 -7.61
N ASP A 247 -10.35 8.87 -7.08
CA ASP A 247 -10.22 7.42 -7.01
C ASP A 247 -11.54 6.74 -7.38
N SER A 248 -11.60 6.28 -8.63
CA SER A 248 -12.65 5.36 -9.12
C SER A 248 -12.36 3.90 -8.79
N ASP A 249 -11.35 3.62 -7.95
CA ASP A 249 -10.97 2.27 -7.50
C ASP A 249 -10.89 2.11 -5.96
N THR A 250 -11.17 3.14 -5.15
CA THR A 250 -11.31 2.98 -3.69
C THR A 250 -12.65 2.37 -3.32
N ASN A 251 -12.67 1.05 -3.19
CA ASN A 251 -13.72 0.36 -2.47
C ASN A 251 -13.69 0.75 -0.97
N THR A 252 -14.79 1.30 -0.46
CA THR A 252 -14.97 1.87 0.89
C THR A 252 -14.88 0.86 2.05
N LEU A 253 -14.56 -0.40 1.77
CA LEU A 253 -14.66 -1.54 2.70
C LEU A 253 -13.36 -2.34 2.85
N SER A 254 -12.24 -1.92 2.22
CA SER A 254 -10.95 -2.60 2.34
C SER A 254 -9.98 -1.90 3.29
N ASP A 255 -9.23 -2.70 4.05
CA ASP A 255 -8.12 -2.24 4.90
C ASP A 255 -7.00 -1.58 4.06
N LYS A 256 -6.67 -0.34 4.38
CA LYS A 256 -5.34 0.21 4.09
C LYS A 256 -4.35 -0.52 5.01
N LYS A 257 -3.58 -1.47 4.46
CA LYS A 257 -2.46 -2.21 5.10
C LYS A 257 -1.88 -1.50 6.34
N ARG A 258 -2.25 -1.91 7.56
CA ARG A 258 -1.43 -1.63 8.75
C ARG A 258 -0.15 -2.47 8.67
N LYS A 259 1.00 -1.79 8.70
CA LYS A 259 2.32 -2.43 8.79
C LYS A 259 2.46 -3.06 10.17
N THR A 260 2.85 -4.33 10.24
CA THR A 260 3.23 -5.01 11.50
C THR A 260 4.33 -4.22 12.19
N HIS A 261 4.15 -3.91 13.49
CA HIS A 261 5.20 -3.26 14.25
C HIS A 261 6.11 -4.29 14.93
N TYR A 262 7.39 -3.96 14.98
CA TYR A 262 8.41 -4.72 15.68
C TYR A 262 8.88 -3.91 16.88
N TRP A 263 8.99 -4.54 18.04
CA TRP A 263 9.32 -3.88 19.29
C TRP A 263 10.52 -4.52 19.96
N MET A 264 11.39 -3.69 20.52
CA MET A 264 12.43 -4.13 21.45
C MET A 264 11.95 -3.90 22.89
N TYR A 265 11.86 -4.99 23.67
CA TYR A 265 11.38 -5.01 25.05
C TYR A 265 12.51 -5.39 26.02
N THR A 266 12.80 -4.55 27.01
CA THR A 266 13.79 -4.85 28.05
C THR A 266 13.10 -5.38 29.30
N VAL A 267 13.45 -6.60 29.70
CA VAL A 267 12.92 -7.26 30.91
C VAL A 267 13.44 -6.59 32.18
N PHE A 268 12.70 -6.69 33.29
CA PHE A 268 13.06 -6.03 34.55
C PHE A 268 14.11 -6.83 35.33
N ASP A 269 13.78 -8.08 35.65
CA ASP A 269 14.62 -9.02 36.40
C ASP A 269 14.25 -10.47 36.06
N ASP A 270 14.99 -11.44 36.60
CA ASP A 270 14.73 -12.86 36.39
C ASP A 270 13.35 -13.29 36.88
N LYS A 271 12.87 -12.73 37.98
CA LYS A 271 11.61 -13.14 38.61
C LYS A 271 10.42 -12.75 37.72
N SER A 272 10.40 -11.50 37.27
CA SER A 272 9.39 -10.96 36.36
C SER A 272 9.46 -11.58 34.97
N TRP A 273 10.66 -11.89 34.45
CA TRP A 273 10.82 -12.56 33.17
C TRP A 273 10.28 -13.99 33.20
N ASN A 274 10.59 -14.76 34.25
CA ASN A 274 10.05 -16.11 34.44
C ASN A 274 8.51 -16.09 34.54
N GLU A 275 7.95 -15.09 35.24
CA GLU A 275 6.50 -14.91 35.28
C GLU A 275 5.91 -14.58 33.89
N CYS A 276 6.56 -13.68 33.14
CA CYS A 276 6.15 -13.31 31.78
C CYS A 276 6.10 -14.51 30.83
N GLN A 277 7.08 -15.41 30.94
CA GLN A 277 7.12 -16.65 30.17
C GLN A 277 6.00 -17.61 30.57
N GLN A 278 5.84 -17.87 31.87
CA GLN A 278 4.86 -18.84 32.39
C GLN A 278 3.42 -18.40 32.13
N LYS A 279 3.13 -17.11 32.30
CA LYS A 279 1.79 -16.56 32.13
C LYS A 279 1.50 -16.06 30.72
N GLY A 280 2.49 -16.07 29.81
CA GLY A 280 2.34 -15.56 28.46
C GLY A 280 1.99 -14.07 28.42
N ILE A 281 2.76 -13.26 29.15
CA ILE A 281 2.53 -11.81 29.26
C ILE A 281 3.82 -11.01 29.06
N MET A 282 3.68 -9.71 28.85
CA MET A 282 4.72 -8.70 29.06
C MET A 282 4.16 -7.60 29.95
N VAL A 283 5.02 -6.96 30.74
CA VAL A 283 4.59 -5.97 31.74
C VAL A 283 5.38 -4.67 31.66
N LEU A 284 4.78 -3.58 32.11
CA LEU A 284 5.43 -2.30 32.41
C LEU A 284 5.13 -1.86 33.85
N GLY A 285 5.98 -0.97 34.37
CA GLY A 285 5.91 -0.49 35.76
C GLY A 285 5.26 0.88 35.85
N MET A 286 5.78 1.78 36.69
CA MET A 286 5.20 3.11 36.91
C MET A 286 3.73 3.04 37.35
N ASP A 287 3.44 2.16 38.30
CA ASP A 287 2.07 1.86 38.73
C ASP A 287 1.44 3.03 39.51
N ASP A 288 2.25 3.98 40.01
CA ASP A 288 1.79 5.13 40.80
C ASP A 288 0.98 6.14 39.97
N ILE A 289 1.15 6.17 38.64
CA ILE A 289 0.32 6.99 37.73
C ILE A 289 -0.92 6.23 37.23
N GLY A 290 -1.13 5.00 37.70
CA GLY A 290 -2.32 4.20 37.39
C GLY A 290 -2.38 3.73 35.92
N ASP A 291 -3.61 3.61 35.44
CA ASP A 291 -3.95 3.10 34.12
C ASP A 291 -3.60 4.11 33.02
N TYR A 292 -2.64 3.73 32.17
CA TYR A 292 -2.11 4.56 31.09
C TYR A 292 -3.16 4.92 30.03
N SER A 293 -4.22 4.11 29.87
CA SER A 293 -5.28 4.35 28.89
C SER A 293 -6.19 5.51 29.27
N GLN A 294 -6.18 5.93 30.54
CA GLN A 294 -7.02 7.03 31.05
C GLN A 294 -6.50 8.41 30.63
N PHE A 295 -5.26 8.51 30.17
CA PHE A 295 -4.67 9.79 29.76
C PHE A 295 -5.08 10.15 28.33
N ALA A 296 -5.71 11.32 28.16
CA ALA A 296 -6.20 11.80 26.87
C ALA A 296 -5.10 12.12 25.83
N SER A 297 -3.85 12.27 26.26
CA SER A 297 -2.71 12.49 25.37
C SER A 297 -1.39 12.08 26.01
N LYS A 298 -0.39 11.84 25.17
CA LYS A 298 0.99 11.59 25.61
C LYS A 298 1.54 12.72 26.48
N GLU A 299 1.15 13.97 26.22
CA GLU A 299 1.59 15.11 27.04
C GLU A 299 0.88 15.18 28.39
N ALA A 300 -0.39 14.75 28.47
CA ALA A 300 -1.09 14.61 29.76
C ALA A 300 -0.45 13.51 30.62
N LEU A 301 -0.15 12.35 30.03
CA LEU A 301 0.58 11.27 30.70
C LEU A 301 1.97 11.74 31.16
N ARG A 302 2.63 12.55 30.34
CA ARG A 302 3.93 13.14 30.68
C ARG A 302 3.86 14.11 31.86
N GLN A 303 2.81 14.95 31.92
CA GLN A 303 2.63 15.88 33.03
C GLN A 303 2.40 15.12 34.34
N GLU A 304 1.59 14.05 34.31
CA GLU A 304 1.38 13.20 35.48
C GLU A 304 2.69 12.53 35.95
N LEU A 305 3.51 12.04 35.02
CA LEU A 305 4.84 11.48 35.37
C LEU A 305 5.79 12.51 36.00
N ILE A 306 5.67 13.79 35.62
CA ILE A 306 6.45 14.90 36.21
C ILE A 306 5.97 15.18 37.62
N ASP A 307 4.65 15.17 37.83
CA ASP A 307 4.00 15.51 39.10
C ASP A 307 4.18 14.40 40.16
N VAL A 308 4.16 13.13 39.76
CA VAL A 308 4.25 11.98 40.68
C VAL A 308 5.68 11.56 41.06
N TYR A 309 6.63 11.57 40.10
CA TYR A 309 7.95 10.98 40.34
C TYR A 309 9.08 11.99 40.59
N ASP A 310 9.33 12.92 39.65
CA ASP A 310 10.32 14.02 39.84
C ASP A 310 10.20 15.05 38.71
N SER A 311 9.93 16.30 39.09
CA SER A 311 9.78 17.45 38.21
C SER A 311 11.08 17.93 37.53
N SER A 312 12.25 17.45 37.97
CA SER A 312 13.56 17.87 37.44
C SER A 312 13.94 17.21 36.10
N THR A 313 13.21 16.17 35.67
CA THR A 313 13.51 15.41 34.45
C THR A 313 12.41 15.54 33.39
N SER A 314 12.79 15.50 32.11
CA SER A 314 11.82 15.76 31.04
C SER A 314 10.74 14.68 30.89
N ARG A 315 10.94 13.46 31.43
CA ARG A 315 10.02 12.29 31.38
C ARG A 315 9.49 11.89 29.99
N LYS A 316 9.96 12.49 28.90
CA LYS A 316 9.48 12.28 27.52
C LYS A 316 9.52 10.81 27.08
N ASN A 317 10.60 10.12 27.40
CA ASN A 317 10.80 8.72 27.01
C ASN A 317 9.92 7.75 27.80
N GLN A 318 9.69 8.03 29.08
CA GLN A 318 8.77 7.25 29.91
C GLN A 318 7.32 7.48 29.46
N ALA A 319 6.98 8.73 29.11
CA ALA A 319 5.68 9.05 28.56
C ALA A 319 5.43 8.37 27.20
N LEU A 320 6.43 8.39 26.30
CA LEU A 320 6.35 7.69 25.02
C LEU A 320 6.24 6.17 25.19
N MET A 321 6.99 5.59 26.12
CA MET A 321 6.94 4.16 26.43
C MET A 321 5.56 3.75 26.95
N ALA A 322 5.05 4.45 27.97
CA ALA A 322 3.74 4.18 28.55
C ALA A 322 2.62 4.39 27.53
N TRP A 323 2.68 5.48 26.77
CA TRP A 323 1.76 5.75 25.68
C TRP A 323 1.79 4.65 24.62
N ASN A 324 2.98 4.22 24.19
CA ASN A 324 3.10 3.17 23.18
C ASN A 324 2.58 1.83 23.70
N PHE A 325 2.88 1.49 24.94
CA PHE A 325 2.41 0.25 25.54
C PHE A 325 0.90 0.22 25.69
N ALA A 326 0.25 1.33 26.06
CA ALA A 326 -1.20 1.38 26.15
C ALA A 326 -1.89 1.50 24.79
N ASN A 327 -1.37 2.36 23.90
CA ASN A 327 -2.12 2.84 22.73
C ASN A 327 -1.53 2.43 21.36
N THR A 328 -0.26 2.04 21.28
CA THR A 328 0.42 1.79 19.98
C THR A 328 0.69 0.31 19.74
N VAL A 329 1.22 -0.41 20.75
CA VAL A 329 1.42 -1.87 20.69
C VAL A 329 0.09 -2.55 20.41
N SER A 330 0.07 -3.47 19.47
CA SER A 330 -1.15 -4.15 19.04
C SER A 330 -0.96 -5.64 18.85
N VAL A 331 -2.06 -6.37 18.86
CA VAL A 331 -2.08 -7.80 18.55
C VAL A 331 -1.41 -8.03 17.19
N ASN A 332 -0.60 -9.08 17.10
CA ASN A 332 0.28 -9.45 15.98
C ASN A 332 1.59 -8.66 15.85
N ASP A 333 1.86 -7.68 16.72
CA ASP A 333 3.18 -7.08 16.79
C ASP A 333 4.23 -8.08 17.31
N VAL A 334 5.45 -7.98 16.78
CA VAL A 334 6.57 -8.86 17.17
C VAL A 334 7.36 -8.20 18.29
N ILE A 335 7.58 -8.93 19.38
CA ILE A 335 8.38 -8.50 20.52
C ILE A 335 9.71 -9.27 20.52
N PHE A 336 10.81 -8.55 20.48
CA PHE A 336 12.13 -9.07 20.83
C PHE A 336 12.43 -8.66 22.28
N ALA A 337 12.45 -9.64 23.19
CA ALA A 337 12.80 -9.44 24.58
C ALA A 337 14.32 -9.48 24.76
N LYS A 338 14.85 -8.58 25.58
CA LYS A 338 16.27 -8.53 25.93
C LYS A 338 16.50 -8.26 27.40
N ARG A 339 17.70 -8.64 27.85
CA ARG A 339 18.29 -8.30 29.14
C ARG A 339 19.66 -7.69 28.87
N SER A 340 19.87 -6.44 29.26
CA SER A 340 21.09 -5.70 28.90
C SER A 340 21.33 -5.72 27.38
N ASN A 341 22.39 -6.39 26.91
CA ASN A 341 22.74 -6.58 25.50
C ASN A 341 22.58 -8.04 25.04
N THR A 342 21.77 -8.83 25.73
CA THR A 342 21.48 -10.24 25.41
C THR A 342 20.01 -10.37 25.05
N LEU A 343 19.70 -10.98 23.92
CA LEU A 343 18.32 -11.31 23.55
C LEU A 343 17.87 -12.50 24.38
N VAL A 344 16.69 -12.42 24.98
CA VAL A 344 16.15 -13.46 25.88
C VAL A 344 14.88 -14.13 25.36
N GLY A 345 14.27 -13.58 24.30
CA GLY A 345 13.15 -14.23 23.64
C GLY A 345 12.54 -13.44 22.49
N LYS A 346 11.72 -14.14 21.71
CA LYS A 346 10.88 -13.59 20.64
C LYS A 346 9.44 -14.00 20.89
N GLY A 347 8.52 -13.05 20.84
CA GLY A 347 7.10 -13.30 21.06
C GLY A 347 6.22 -12.50 20.13
N ILE A 348 4.95 -12.87 20.07
CA ILE A 348 3.91 -12.13 19.36
C ILE A 348 2.89 -11.64 20.38
N VAL A 349 2.50 -10.38 20.30
CA VAL A 349 1.43 -9.83 21.15
C VAL A 349 0.10 -10.49 20.80
N THR A 350 -0.57 -11.06 21.79
CA THR A 350 -1.82 -11.83 21.62
C THR A 350 -3.03 -11.19 22.29
N GLY A 351 -2.87 -10.08 23.02
CA GLY A 351 -3.99 -9.41 23.66
C GLY A 351 -3.78 -7.91 23.89
N ASN A 352 -4.89 -7.24 24.17
CA ASN A 352 -4.93 -5.81 24.47
C ASN A 352 -4.20 -5.46 25.78
N TYR A 353 -3.98 -4.15 25.97
CA TYR A 353 -3.46 -3.60 27.21
C TYR A 353 -4.50 -3.72 28.32
N VAL A 354 -4.07 -4.18 29.49
CA VAL A 354 -4.88 -4.32 30.69
C VAL A 354 -4.14 -3.69 31.86
N PHE A 355 -4.85 -2.85 32.63
CA PHE A 355 -4.43 -2.43 33.95
C PHE A 355 -5.00 -3.40 35.00
N ASP A 356 -4.16 -4.23 35.57
CA ASP A 356 -4.52 -5.25 36.56
C ASP A 356 -4.20 -4.75 37.98
N ASP A 357 -5.22 -4.14 38.62
CA ASP A 357 -5.10 -3.56 39.96
C ASP A 357 -4.93 -4.61 41.08
N LEU A 358 -5.10 -5.90 40.76
CA LEU A 358 -4.88 -7.00 41.70
C LEU A 358 -3.39 -7.37 41.83
N ARG A 359 -2.52 -6.91 40.92
CA ARG A 359 -1.07 -7.15 40.99
C ARG A 359 -0.42 -6.25 42.02
N GLN A 360 0.57 -6.79 42.76
CA GLN A 360 1.36 -5.99 43.70
C GLN A 360 2.30 -5.02 42.97
N GLU A 361 2.90 -5.45 41.85
CA GLU A 361 3.82 -4.68 41.02
C GLU A 361 3.60 -5.02 39.54
N TYR A 362 3.92 -4.06 38.66
CA TYR A 362 3.77 -4.13 37.22
C TYR A 362 2.31 -4.39 36.80
N LYS A 363 1.44 -3.47 37.21
CA LYS A 363 -0.01 -3.53 36.98
C LYS A 363 -0.37 -3.34 35.51
N ASN A 364 0.55 -2.81 34.71
CA ASN A 364 0.37 -2.57 33.28
C ASN A 364 0.78 -3.81 32.47
N VAL A 365 -0.18 -4.55 31.89
CA VAL A 365 0.04 -5.88 31.30
C VAL A 365 -0.43 -5.96 29.85
N ARG A 366 0.27 -6.76 29.04
CA ARG A 366 -0.21 -7.26 27.73
C ARG A 366 0.02 -8.75 27.61
N ALA A 367 -0.89 -9.45 26.94
CA ALA A 367 -0.69 -10.86 26.61
C ALA A 367 0.29 -11.02 25.44
N VAL A 368 1.24 -11.95 25.57
CA VAL A 368 2.27 -12.26 24.57
C VAL A 368 2.49 -13.76 24.50
N LYS A 369 2.39 -14.33 23.31
CA LYS A 369 2.84 -15.69 23.03
C LYS A 369 4.33 -15.67 22.74
N TRP A 370 5.15 -16.08 23.71
CA TRP A 370 6.58 -16.29 23.51
C TRP A 370 6.81 -17.51 22.62
N LEU A 371 7.38 -17.27 21.43
CA LEU A 371 7.64 -18.29 20.42
C LEU A 371 8.98 -18.98 20.67
N GLN A 372 9.99 -18.19 21.06
CA GLN A 372 11.34 -18.66 21.33
C GLN A 372 11.85 -17.97 22.59
N VAL A 373 12.49 -18.77 23.44
CA VAL A 373 13.03 -18.36 24.74
C VAL A 373 14.39 -19.03 24.90
N GLY A 374 15.40 -18.26 25.27
CA GLY A 374 16.81 -18.68 25.27
C GLY A 374 17.70 -17.47 25.47
N GLU A 375 19.00 -17.61 25.27
CA GLU A 375 19.94 -16.49 25.30
C GLU A 375 20.70 -16.42 23.98
N TRP A 376 20.66 -15.26 23.32
CA TRP A 376 21.39 -15.00 22.08
C TRP A 376 22.18 -13.70 22.18
N GLU A 377 23.33 -13.67 21.51
CA GLU A 377 24.08 -12.42 21.36
C GLU A 377 23.29 -11.43 20.52
N HIS A 378 23.23 -10.18 20.98
CA HIS A 378 22.52 -9.13 20.27
C HIS A 378 23.37 -8.62 19.08
N PRO A 379 22.80 -8.40 17.88
CA PRO A 379 23.55 -8.10 16.64
C PRO A 379 24.13 -6.67 16.57
N GLY A 380 24.22 -5.98 17.71
CA GLY A 380 24.60 -4.57 17.82
C GLY A 380 24.46 -4.06 19.25
N ASN A 381 24.31 -2.74 19.44
CA ASN A 381 24.02 -2.16 20.75
C ASN A 381 22.51 -2.09 21.01
N ALA A 382 22.07 -2.72 22.08
CA ALA A 382 20.70 -2.69 22.54
C ALA A 382 20.25 -1.28 22.95
N VAL A 383 19.05 -0.86 22.53
CA VAL A 383 18.45 0.40 23.00
C VAL A 383 18.26 0.32 24.52
N ALA A 384 18.72 1.33 25.26
CA ALA A 384 18.61 1.36 26.73
C ALA A 384 17.15 1.51 27.23
N LYS A 385 16.21 1.82 26.33
CA LYS A 385 14.79 2.06 26.64
C LYS A 385 14.05 0.73 26.83
N ARG A 386 13.07 0.72 27.74
CA ARG A 386 12.32 -0.50 28.10
C ARG A 386 11.39 -1.01 27.01
N LEU A 387 10.77 -0.13 26.23
CA LEU A 387 9.99 -0.51 25.06
C LEU A 387 10.26 0.50 23.95
N THR A 388 10.68 0.00 22.79
CA THR A 388 11.01 0.84 21.64
C THR A 388 10.38 0.26 20.39
N ASP A 389 9.68 1.09 19.63
CA ASP A 389 9.25 0.74 18.27
C ASP A 389 10.50 0.69 17.38
N ILE A 390 10.82 -0.51 16.89
CA ILE A 390 11.95 -0.74 16.00
C ILE A 390 11.52 -0.97 14.54
N THR A 391 10.22 -0.88 14.24
CA THR A 391 9.63 -0.99 12.89
C THR A 391 10.35 -0.13 11.83
N PRO A 392 10.83 1.09 12.13
CA PRO A 392 11.57 1.88 11.16
C PRO A 392 12.97 1.35 10.79
N TYR A 393 13.48 0.34 11.52
CA TYR A 393 14.83 -0.22 11.36
C TYR A 393 14.77 -1.64 10.74
N THR A 394 14.37 -1.72 9.48
CA THR A 394 14.21 -2.99 8.72
C THR A 394 15.45 -3.88 8.79
N ASP A 395 16.64 -3.33 8.57
CA ASP A 395 17.91 -4.08 8.57
C ASP A 395 18.26 -4.63 9.97
N TYR A 396 17.80 -3.96 11.02
CA TYR A 396 17.97 -4.42 12.40
C TYR A 396 16.96 -5.51 12.75
N ILE A 397 15.73 -5.42 12.22
CA ILE A 397 14.71 -6.46 12.36
C ILE A 397 15.13 -7.74 11.62
N GLU A 398 15.74 -7.64 10.45
CA GLU A 398 16.25 -8.79 9.70
C GLU A 398 17.36 -9.51 10.47
N LYS A 399 18.34 -8.76 11.00
CA LYS A 399 19.40 -9.31 11.86
C LYS A 399 18.86 -9.94 13.14
N LEU A 400 17.85 -9.35 13.76
CA LEU A 400 17.18 -9.95 14.90
C LEU A 400 16.45 -11.23 14.47
N THR A 401 15.72 -11.19 13.36
CA THR A 401 14.92 -12.32 12.87
C THR A 401 15.79 -13.51 12.48
N SER A 402 16.98 -13.28 11.91
CA SER A 402 17.93 -14.34 11.55
C SER A 402 18.55 -15.05 12.75
N ILE A 403 18.82 -14.34 13.86
CA ILE A 403 19.29 -14.94 15.13
C ILE A 403 18.27 -15.95 15.69
N PHE A 404 17.00 -15.67 15.45
CA PHE A 404 15.86 -16.48 15.87
C PHE A 404 15.47 -17.53 14.82
N ALA A 405 16.25 -17.71 13.74
CA ALA A 405 16.07 -18.84 12.82
C ALA A 405 16.79 -20.08 13.40
N PRO A 406 16.18 -21.29 13.36
CA PRO A 406 16.87 -22.50 13.80
C PRO A 406 18.12 -22.76 12.94
N ASP A 407 19.20 -23.24 13.59
CA ASP A 407 20.46 -23.69 12.98
C ASP A 407 20.24 -24.88 12.03
N GLU A 408 19.72 -24.62 10.84
CA GLU A 408 19.87 -25.43 9.63
C GLU A 408 19.96 -24.46 8.45
N LEU A 409 21.17 -23.97 8.16
CA LEU A 409 21.51 -23.37 6.88
C LEU A 409 21.72 -24.50 5.87
N ASP A 410 20.82 -24.66 4.90
CA ASP A 410 21.17 -24.60 3.48
C ASP A 410 19.89 -24.69 2.60
N ASP A 411 19.87 -23.80 1.61
CA ASP A 411 19.13 -23.81 0.36
C ASP A 411 17.63 -23.40 0.26
N VAL A 412 17.48 -22.40 -0.62
CA VAL A 412 16.32 -21.89 -1.36
C VAL A 412 15.41 -20.89 -0.64
N ASP A 413 15.94 -19.68 -0.60
CA ASP A 413 15.19 -18.42 -0.68
C ASP A 413 14.04 -18.53 -1.69
N THR A 414 12.80 -18.43 -1.21
CA THR A 414 11.64 -18.18 -2.06
C THR A 414 10.76 -17.15 -1.38
N GLN A 415 11.15 -15.89 -1.52
CA GLN A 415 10.19 -14.81 -1.40
C GLN A 415 9.05 -15.04 -2.43
N PRO A 416 7.77 -14.90 -2.04
CA PRO A 416 6.66 -15.09 -2.96
C PRO A 416 6.65 -14.01 -4.06
N GLU A 417 6.70 -14.42 -5.33
CA GLU A 417 6.41 -13.52 -6.46
C GLU A 417 4.95 -13.05 -6.36
N ILE A 418 4.75 -11.76 -6.11
CA ILE A 418 3.48 -11.09 -6.31
C ILE A 418 3.22 -11.10 -7.82
N ASP A 419 2.12 -11.72 -8.27
CA ASP A 419 1.76 -11.75 -9.69
C ASP A 419 1.26 -10.36 -10.12
N TYR A 420 2.11 -9.65 -10.84
CA TYR A 420 1.81 -8.31 -11.34
C TYR A 420 1.20 -8.38 -12.74
N PRO A 421 0.21 -7.52 -13.06
CA PRO A 421 -0.39 -7.52 -14.39
C PRO A 421 0.68 -7.43 -15.48
N ALA A 422 0.62 -8.34 -16.45
CA ALA A 422 1.55 -8.35 -17.57
C ALA A 422 1.56 -7.01 -18.29
N TYR A 423 2.74 -6.59 -18.73
CA TYR A 423 2.93 -5.34 -19.45
C TYR A 423 4.05 -5.51 -20.48
N SER A 424 3.65 -5.56 -21.75
CA SER A 424 4.53 -5.84 -22.88
C SER A 424 4.94 -4.56 -23.62
N SER A 425 5.80 -4.72 -24.63
CA SER A 425 6.10 -3.64 -25.58
C SER A 425 4.88 -3.20 -26.39
N ALA A 426 3.90 -4.09 -26.62
CA ALA A 426 2.67 -3.73 -27.32
C ALA A 426 1.81 -2.81 -26.45
N ASP A 427 1.69 -3.12 -25.16
CA ASP A 427 0.98 -2.28 -24.19
C ASP A 427 1.65 -0.90 -24.07
N PHE A 428 3.00 -0.87 -24.06
CA PHE A 428 3.75 0.39 -24.10
C PHE A 428 3.41 1.24 -25.31
N LEU A 429 3.37 0.67 -26.52
CA LEU A 429 3.10 1.42 -27.75
C LEU A 429 1.64 1.86 -27.86
N SER A 430 0.74 1.21 -27.13
CA SER A 430 -0.66 1.63 -26.98
C SER A 430 -0.79 2.80 -26.01
N ASP A 431 -0.15 2.70 -24.83
CA ASP A 431 -0.29 3.69 -23.75
C ASP A 431 0.54 4.95 -24.02
N VAL A 432 1.72 4.80 -24.62
CA VAL A 432 2.67 5.87 -24.87
C VAL A 432 2.63 6.25 -26.34
N TYR A 433 2.33 7.51 -26.62
CA TYR A 433 2.35 8.09 -27.97
C TYR A 433 3.78 8.22 -28.51
N MET A 434 4.39 7.08 -28.81
CA MET A 434 5.72 6.87 -29.36
C MET A 434 5.65 5.81 -30.46
N ASN A 435 6.45 5.95 -31.52
CA ASN A 435 6.51 4.92 -32.55
C ASN A 435 7.43 3.74 -32.14
N GLU A 436 7.24 2.59 -32.79
CA GLU A 436 7.97 1.37 -32.48
C GLU A 436 9.49 1.50 -32.64
N GLN A 437 9.95 2.27 -33.63
CA GLN A 437 11.37 2.47 -33.88
C GLN A 437 12.05 3.26 -32.75
N ASP A 438 11.37 4.31 -32.28
CA ASP A 438 11.82 5.12 -31.15
C ASP A 438 11.80 4.32 -29.85
N TYR A 439 10.78 3.50 -29.62
CA TYR A 439 10.74 2.58 -28.48
C TYR A 439 11.91 1.60 -28.50
N LYS A 440 12.15 0.93 -29.64
CA LYS A 440 13.29 0.00 -29.80
C LYS A 440 14.61 0.71 -29.56
N THR A 441 14.77 1.92 -30.09
CA THR A 441 15.96 2.75 -29.87
C THR A 441 16.13 3.08 -28.39
N LEU A 442 15.05 3.50 -27.72
CA LEU A 442 15.03 3.85 -26.30
C LEU A 442 15.42 2.66 -25.41
N VAL A 443 14.83 1.49 -25.62
CA VAL A 443 15.16 0.25 -24.90
C VAL A 443 16.62 -0.13 -25.14
N ASN A 444 17.08 -0.10 -26.40
CA ASN A 444 18.46 -0.47 -26.74
C ASN A 444 19.47 0.47 -26.08
N VAL A 445 19.24 1.78 -26.13
CA VAL A 445 20.11 2.77 -25.51
C VAL A 445 20.15 2.59 -24.00
N LEU A 446 19.00 2.35 -23.36
CA LEU A 446 18.92 2.07 -21.92
C LEU A 446 19.64 0.77 -21.55
N LYS A 447 19.45 -0.33 -22.29
CA LYS A 447 20.17 -1.60 -22.05
C LYS A 447 21.67 -1.50 -22.29
N MET A 448 22.10 -0.69 -23.26
CA MET A 448 23.52 -0.49 -23.56
C MET A 448 24.23 0.35 -22.50
N LYS A 449 23.62 1.45 -22.03
CA LYS A 449 24.26 2.43 -21.15
C LYS A 449 23.89 2.25 -19.68
N LYS A 450 22.79 1.56 -19.40
CA LYS A 450 22.10 1.40 -18.09
C LYS A 450 21.59 2.69 -17.44
N ASN A 451 22.03 3.86 -17.90
CA ASN A 451 21.52 5.16 -17.45
C ASN A 451 21.07 6.01 -18.65
N ILE A 452 19.87 6.58 -18.56
CA ILE A 452 19.30 7.43 -19.60
C ILE A 452 18.63 8.66 -19.00
N ILE A 453 18.63 9.76 -19.74
CA ILE A 453 17.86 10.97 -19.43
C ILE A 453 16.84 11.17 -20.54
N LEU A 454 15.56 11.12 -20.16
CA LEU A 454 14.45 11.55 -21.00
C LEU A 454 14.35 13.08 -20.89
N GLN A 455 14.65 13.76 -21.99
CA GLN A 455 14.58 15.21 -22.06
C GLN A 455 13.55 15.63 -23.11
N GLY A 456 12.95 16.80 -22.94
CA GLY A 456 12.03 17.36 -23.92
C GLY A 456 11.13 18.40 -23.29
N ALA A 457 10.27 18.97 -24.13
CA ALA A 457 9.37 20.01 -23.70
C ALA A 457 8.38 19.54 -22.62
N PRO A 458 7.79 20.45 -21.83
CA PRO A 458 6.74 20.10 -20.89
C PRO A 458 5.56 19.42 -21.58
N GLY A 459 4.95 18.42 -20.92
CA GLY A 459 3.76 17.74 -21.43
C GLY A 459 3.96 16.74 -22.57
N VAL A 460 5.21 16.34 -22.88
CA VAL A 460 5.49 15.26 -23.86
C VAL A 460 5.40 13.85 -23.26
N GLY A 461 4.94 13.71 -22.00
CA GLY A 461 4.72 12.41 -21.36
C GLY A 461 5.96 11.73 -20.78
N LYS A 462 7.02 12.47 -20.40
CA LYS A 462 8.28 11.90 -19.85
C LYS A 462 8.05 10.99 -18.63
N THR A 463 7.37 11.50 -17.61
CA THR A 463 7.06 10.77 -16.37
C THR A 463 6.22 9.52 -16.62
N PHE A 464 5.23 9.63 -17.49
CA PHE A 464 4.41 8.51 -17.91
C PHE A 464 5.25 7.44 -18.65
N THR A 465 6.09 7.89 -19.59
CA THR A 465 6.97 7.03 -20.38
C THR A 465 8.00 6.29 -19.54
N ALA A 466 8.63 6.95 -18.56
CA ALA A 466 9.67 6.34 -17.73
C ALA A 466 9.16 5.10 -16.96
N LYS A 467 8.00 5.21 -16.30
CA LYS A 467 7.39 4.08 -15.59
C LYS A 467 6.97 2.97 -16.53
N ARG A 468 6.32 3.30 -17.65
CA ARG A 468 5.87 2.31 -18.63
C ARG A 468 7.02 1.60 -19.34
N LEU A 469 8.13 2.31 -19.57
CA LEU A 469 9.35 1.72 -20.13
C LEU A 469 9.96 0.69 -19.18
N ALA A 470 10.00 0.99 -17.88
CA ALA A 470 10.47 0.04 -16.88
C ALA A 470 9.57 -1.22 -16.88
N TYR A 471 8.26 -1.05 -16.79
CA TYR A 471 7.31 -2.17 -16.81
C TYR A 471 7.38 -2.98 -18.10
N SER A 472 7.60 -2.36 -19.26
CA SER A 472 7.66 -3.09 -20.53
C SER A 472 8.93 -3.91 -20.69
N ILE A 473 10.00 -3.53 -19.98
CA ILE A 473 11.24 -4.32 -19.91
C ILE A 473 11.12 -5.44 -18.88
N ILE A 474 10.47 -5.17 -17.73
CA ILE A 474 10.17 -6.19 -16.70
C ILE A 474 9.20 -7.24 -17.23
N GLY A 475 8.26 -6.84 -18.10
CA GLY A 475 7.18 -7.69 -18.59
C GLY A 475 5.92 -7.65 -17.71
N ALA A 476 5.92 -6.87 -16.64
CA ALA A 476 4.81 -6.72 -15.71
C ALA A 476 4.81 -5.34 -15.03
N LYS A 477 3.64 -4.88 -14.56
CA LYS A 477 3.49 -3.67 -13.75
C LYS A 477 3.91 -3.92 -12.30
N ASN A 478 5.17 -4.30 -12.10
CA ASN A 478 5.75 -4.59 -10.80
C ASN A 478 6.36 -3.30 -10.17
N PRO A 479 5.70 -2.66 -9.18
CA PRO A 479 6.21 -1.48 -8.52
C PRO A 479 7.38 -1.77 -7.56
N ASP A 480 7.57 -3.01 -7.10
CA ASP A 480 8.67 -3.34 -6.16
C ASP A 480 10.04 -3.23 -6.84
N ARG A 481 10.08 -3.45 -8.16
CA ARG A 481 11.28 -3.29 -8.99
C ARG A 481 11.43 -1.89 -9.59
N VAL A 482 10.54 -0.95 -9.27
CA VAL A 482 10.55 0.40 -9.83
C VAL A 482 10.36 1.45 -8.72
N GLN A 483 11.44 2.17 -8.41
CA GLN A 483 11.38 3.27 -7.47
C GLN A 483 11.45 4.61 -8.19
N MET A 484 10.58 5.55 -7.85
CA MET A 484 10.60 6.91 -8.40
C MET A 484 10.78 7.93 -7.29
N ILE A 485 11.72 8.86 -7.49
CA ILE A 485 11.94 10.04 -6.66
C ILE A 485 11.96 11.30 -7.54
N GLN A 486 11.90 12.47 -6.91
CA GLN A 486 12.07 13.75 -7.58
C GLN A 486 13.21 14.53 -6.91
N PHE A 487 14.10 15.09 -7.72
CA PHE A 487 15.16 15.98 -7.22
C PHE A 487 14.66 17.41 -7.08
N HIS A 488 15.17 18.06 -6.04
CA HIS A 488 15.02 19.49 -5.77
C HIS A 488 16.36 20.06 -5.31
N GLN A 489 16.49 21.39 -5.28
CA GLN A 489 17.77 22.05 -4.98
C GLN A 489 18.37 21.66 -3.63
N SER A 490 17.53 21.36 -2.63
CA SER A 490 17.96 20.93 -1.31
C SER A 490 18.25 19.42 -1.18
N TYR A 491 18.04 18.63 -2.25
CA TYR A 491 18.25 17.19 -2.21
C TYR A 491 19.75 16.90 -2.16
N SER A 492 20.19 16.08 -1.21
CA SER A 492 21.62 15.90 -0.93
C SER A 492 22.04 14.42 -0.89
N TYR A 493 23.34 14.19 -0.76
CA TYR A 493 23.90 12.86 -0.59
C TYR A 493 23.28 12.13 0.60
N GLU A 494 23.04 12.85 1.69
CA GLU A 494 22.51 12.33 2.95
C GLU A 494 21.07 11.79 2.84
N ASP A 495 20.30 12.24 1.84
CA ASP A 495 18.96 11.70 1.53
C ASP A 495 19.02 10.55 0.51
N PHE A 496 20.07 10.52 -0.31
CA PHE A 496 20.19 9.62 -1.46
C PHE A 496 20.94 8.34 -1.14
N ILE A 497 22.11 8.45 -0.50
CA ILE A 497 23.02 7.35 -0.20
C ILE A 497 23.00 7.05 1.29
N GLU A 498 23.55 7.94 2.11
CA GLU A 498 23.49 7.85 3.56
C GLU A 498 23.91 9.15 4.22
N GLY A 499 23.41 9.41 5.43
CA GLY A 499 23.92 10.53 6.20
C GLY A 499 23.47 10.52 7.65
N TYR A 500 24.16 11.32 8.46
CA TYR A 500 23.80 11.47 9.86
C TYR A 500 22.42 12.13 10.00
N ARG A 501 21.59 11.52 10.83
CA ARG A 501 20.31 12.07 11.28
C ARG A 501 20.34 12.20 12.80
N PRO A 502 19.90 13.35 13.34
CA PRO A 502 19.85 13.53 14.77
C PRO A 502 18.83 12.58 15.37
N THR A 503 19.19 11.99 16.49
CA THR A 503 18.34 11.18 17.36
C THR A 503 18.39 11.77 18.76
N GLU A 504 17.54 11.29 19.65
CA GLU A 504 17.53 11.76 21.04
C GLU A 504 18.86 11.53 21.77
N ASN A 505 19.70 10.60 21.31
CA ASN A 505 20.96 10.20 21.95
C ASN A 505 22.21 10.55 21.12
N GLY A 506 22.10 11.41 20.10
CA GLY A 506 23.24 11.80 19.24
C GLY A 506 22.90 11.72 17.76
N PHE A 507 23.80 11.17 16.95
CA PHE A 507 23.60 11.03 15.50
C PHE A 507 23.66 9.56 15.10
N THR A 508 22.76 9.15 14.21
CA THR A 508 22.80 7.81 13.57
C THR A 508 22.85 7.97 12.07
N ILE A 509 23.59 7.10 11.39
CA ILE A 509 23.61 7.06 9.93
C ILE A 509 22.29 6.46 9.46
N LYS A 510 21.58 7.20 8.61
CA LYS A 510 20.37 6.72 7.95
C LYS A 510 20.69 6.48 6.48
N LYS A 511 20.39 5.28 6.00
CA LYS A 511 20.51 4.92 4.58
C LYS A 511 19.43 5.61 3.75
N GLY A 512 19.86 6.18 2.62
CA GLY A 512 19.05 6.93 1.67
C GLY A 512 18.32 6.04 0.67
N SER A 513 17.57 6.68 -0.23
CA SER A 513 16.67 6.01 -1.17
C SER A 513 17.39 5.10 -2.17
N PHE A 514 18.52 5.55 -2.72
CA PHE A 514 19.27 4.80 -3.73
C PHE A 514 20.10 3.67 -3.13
N TYR A 515 20.68 3.87 -1.94
CA TYR A 515 21.35 2.79 -1.22
C TYR A 515 20.41 1.59 -1.00
N LYS A 516 19.22 1.85 -0.44
CA LYS A 516 18.23 0.80 -0.16
C LYS A 516 17.79 0.09 -1.43
N PHE A 517 17.54 0.84 -2.50
CA PHE A 517 17.16 0.28 -3.78
C PHE A 517 18.23 -0.62 -4.39
N CYS A 518 19.50 -0.21 -4.31
CA CYS A 518 20.61 -1.04 -4.76
C CYS A 518 20.74 -2.32 -3.92
N LYS A 519 20.54 -2.28 -2.60
CA LYS A 519 20.55 -3.50 -1.78
C LYS A 519 19.45 -4.48 -2.19
N LEU A 520 18.22 -3.98 -2.38
CA LEU A 520 17.12 -4.80 -2.89
C LEU A 520 17.41 -5.43 -4.25
N ALA A 521 18.12 -4.73 -5.14
CA ALA A 521 18.51 -5.26 -6.44
C ALA A 521 19.74 -6.17 -6.40
N GLU A 522 20.62 -5.99 -5.41
CA GLU A 522 21.78 -6.86 -5.16
C GLU A 522 21.32 -8.24 -4.68
N ASP A 523 20.25 -8.27 -3.87
CA ASP A 523 19.66 -9.51 -3.36
C ASP A 523 18.82 -10.27 -4.42
N ASP A 524 18.39 -9.61 -5.51
CA ASP A 524 17.66 -10.21 -6.65
C ASP A 524 18.43 -9.97 -7.97
N ASP A 525 19.50 -10.75 -8.19
CA ASP A 525 20.40 -10.59 -9.34
C ASP A 525 19.84 -11.14 -10.68
N GLU A 526 18.73 -11.87 -10.62
CA GLU A 526 18.05 -12.45 -11.80
C GLU A 526 17.17 -11.43 -12.53
N ASN A 527 16.72 -10.37 -11.85
CA ASN A 527 15.73 -9.44 -12.37
C ASN A 527 16.26 -8.01 -12.53
N ASP A 528 15.72 -7.28 -13.52
CA ASP A 528 16.06 -5.88 -13.79
C ASP A 528 15.29 -4.93 -12.84
N TYR A 529 15.99 -3.95 -12.25
CA TYR A 529 15.45 -2.95 -11.32
C TYR A 529 15.59 -1.54 -11.90
N PHE A 530 14.58 -0.67 -11.76
CA PHE A 530 14.56 0.67 -12.36
C PHE A 530 14.41 1.78 -11.33
N PHE A 531 15.42 2.65 -11.25
CA PHE A 531 15.42 3.84 -10.41
C PHE A 531 15.15 5.09 -11.26
N ILE A 532 13.98 5.70 -11.06
CA ILE A 532 13.50 6.84 -11.82
C ILE A 532 13.71 8.13 -11.02
N ILE A 533 14.35 9.12 -11.64
CA ILE A 533 14.65 10.42 -11.04
C ILE A 533 13.96 11.51 -11.85
N ASP A 534 12.88 12.05 -11.32
CA ASP A 534 12.23 13.22 -11.88
C ASP A 534 12.99 14.51 -11.55
N GLU A 535 12.88 15.50 -12.44
CA GLU A 535 13.56 16.78 -12.34
C GLU A 535 15.07 16.64 -12.03
N ILE A 536 15.74 15.71 -12.71
CA ILE A 536 17.13 15.31 -12.40
C ILE A 536 18.10 16.50 -12.44
N ASN A 537 17.83 17.50 -13.28
CA ASN A 537 18.62 18.72 -13.42
C ASN A 537 18.42 19.74 -12.28
N ARG A 538 17.43 19.56 -11.38
CA ARG A 538 17.23 20.42 -10.20
C ARG A 538 18.16 20.10 -9.04
N GLY A 539 18.79 18.93 -9.06
CA GLY A 539 19.77 18.49 -8.06
C GLY A 539 21.22 18.64 -8.55
N ASN A 540 22.15 18.87 -7.62
CA ASN A 540 23.58 18.77 -7.93
C ASN A 540 24.00 17.30 -7.95
N LEU A 541 23.92 16.66 -9.12
CA LEU A 541 24.16 15.23 -9.30
C LEU A 541 25.52 14.77 -8.79
N SER A 542 26.59 15.52 -9.05
CA SER A 542 27.94 15.17 -8.56
C SER A 542 27.99 15.14 -7.04
N LYS A 543 27.29 16.08 -6.37
CA LYS A 543 27.19 16.12 -4.91
C LYS A 543 26.27 15.02 -4.38
N ILE A 544 25.14 14.76 -5.05
CA ILE A 544 24.14 13.79 -4.60
C ILE A 544 24.65 12.36 -4.72
N PHE A 545 25.29 11.99 -5.83
CA PHE A 545 25.85 10.65 -6.03
C PHE A 545 27.18 10.45 -5.29
N GLY A 546 27.91 11.52 -4.97
CA GLY A 546 29.19 11.45 -4.25
C GLY A 546 30.18 10.49 -4.93
N GLU A 547 30.77 9.60 -4.14
CA GLU A 547 31.70 8.55 -4.54
C GLU A 547 31.10 7.55 -5.54
N LEU A 548 29.78 7.36 -5.52
CA LEU A 548 29.09 6.41 -6.40
C LEU A 548 28.89 6.95 -7.81
N PHE A 549 29.23 8.22 -8.05
CA PHE A 549 29.02 8.83 -9.37
C PHE A 549 29.81 8.14 -10.47
N MET A 550 30.95 7.51 -10.15
CA MET A 550 31.65 6.65 -11.11
C MET A 550 30.96 5.30 -11.30
N LEU A 551 30.42 4.72 -10.23
CA LEU A 551 29.88 3.36 -10.20
C LEU A 551 28.58 3.19 -10.97
N ILE A 552 27.88 4.26 -11.31
CA ILE A 552 26.70 4.18 -12.18
C ILE A 552 27.07 3.77 -13.62
N GLU A 553 28.32 3.97 -14.05
CA GLU A 553 28.81 3.56 -15.37
C GLU A 553 28.71 2.04 -15.53
N LYS A 554 28.20 1.57 -16.68
CA LYS A 554 27.93 0.14 -16.91
C LYS A 554 29.12 -0.77 -16.61
N ASP A 555 30.33 -0.37 -16.99
CA ASP A 555 31.56 -1.14 -16.80
C ASP A 555 32.18 -1.02 -15.40
N LYS A 556 31.59 -0.20 -14.53
CA LYS A 556 32.04 0.07 -13.16
C LYS A 556 31.09 -0.47 -12.09
N ARG A 557 29.96 -1.05 -12.49
CA ARG A 557 29.01 -1.69 -11.58
C ARG A 557 29.57 -2.98 -11.01
N GLY A 558 29.19 -3.29 -9.77
CA GLY A 558 29.79 -4.37 -8.99
C GLY A 558 31.20 -4.09 -8.45
N ILE A 559 31.80 -2.93 -8.76
CA ILE A 559 33.03 -2.50 -8.09
C ILE A 559 32.64 -1.84 -6.77
N GLU A 560 33.15 -2.38 -5.67
CA GLU A 560 32.94 -1.83 -4.33
C GLU A 560 33.79 -0.57 -4.10
N LEU A 561 33.17 0.44 -3.49
CA LEU A 561 33.85 1.58 -2.88
C LEU A 561 33.40 1.72 -1.43
N GLN A 562 34.31 2.18 -0.59
CA GLN A 562 33.99 2.46 0.80
C GLN A 562 33.16 3.75 0.90
N LEU A 563 32.00 3.67 1.56
CA LEU A 563 31.11 4.80 1.77
C LEU A 563 31.67 5.79 2.81
N LEU A 564 31.35 7.07 2.63
CA LEU A 564 31.93 8.16 3.41
C LEU A 564 31.58 8.13 4.92
N TYR A 565 30.37 7.69 5.29
CA TYR A 565 29.90 7.80 6.68
C TYR A 565 29.98 6.47 7.45
N SER A 566 29.70 5.35 6.79
CA SER A 566 29.55 4.04 7.43
C SER A 566 30.77 3.12 7.37
N ASP A 567 31.85 3.53 6.70
CA ASP A 567 33.02 2.70 6.40
C ASP A 567 32.67 1.36 5.72
N GLU A 568 31.46 1.25 5.16
CA GLU A 568 30.93 0.07 4.48
C GLU A 568 31.35 0.04 3.01
N ASN A 569 31.74 -1.12 2.50
CA ASN A 569 31.91 -1.32 1.06
C ASN A 569 30.55 -1.43 0.36
N PHE A 570 30.34 -0.61 -0.65
CA PHE A 570 29.10 -0.56 -1.41
C PHE A 570 29.39 -0.51 -2.91
N SER A 571 28.57 -1.20 -3.70
CA SER A 571 28.62 -1.17 -5.15
C SER A 571 27.24 -0.85 -5.75
N VAL A 572 27.21 -0.36 -6.99
CA VAL A 572 25.96 -0.26 -7.76
C VAL A 572 25.77 -1.57 -8.52
N PRO A 573 24.66 -2.31 -8.33
CA PRO A 573 24.43 -3.59 -9.00
C PRO A 573 24.28 -3.48 -10.53
N ALA A 574 24.63 -4.56 -11.23
CA ALA A 574 24.60 -4.62 -12.69
C ALA A 574 23.16 -4.55 -13.28
N ASN A 575 22.18 -4.99 -12.52
CA ASN A 575 20.75 -5.05 -12.85
C ASN A 575 19.96 -3.75 -12.53
N VAL A 576 20.58 -2.70 -11.95
CA VAL A 576 19.90 -1.42 -11.64
C VAL A 576 19.95 -0.41 -12.78
N TYR A 577 18.84 -0.02 -13.40
CA TYR A 577 18.79 1.00 -14.45
C TYR A 577 18.40 2.34 -13.86
N ILE A 578 19.00 3.43 -14.35
CA ILE A 578 18.66 4.78 -13.91
C ILE A 578 17.98 5.54 -15.06
N ILE A 579 16.76 6.02 -14.83
CA ILE A 579 16.00 6.83 -15.79
C ILE A 579 15.80 8.22 -15.19
N GLY A 580 16.59 9.19 -15.64
CA GLY A 580 16.42 10.59 -15.31
C GLY A 580 15.42 11.28 -16.23
N MET A 581 14.76 12.32 -15.74
CA MET A 581 13.86 13.16 -16.53
C MET A 581 14.18 14.63 -16.32
N MET A 582 14.20 15.40 -17.41
CA MET A 582 14.42 16.84 -17.34
C MET A 582 13.55 17.60 -18.34
N ASN A 583 13.09 18.77 -17.93
CA ASN A 583 12.48 19.74 -18.81
C ASN A 583 13.58 20.55 -19.51
N THR A 584 13.52 20.63 -20.84
CA THR A 584 14.50 21.40 -21.63
C THR A 584 14.23 22.90 -21.67
N ALA A 585 13.03 23.32 -21.29
CA ALA A 585 12.62 24.72 -21.24
C ALA A 585 13.21 25.49 -20.03
N ASP A 586 13.59 24.79 -18.96
CA ASP A 586 14.15 25.38 -17.75
C ASP A 586 15.59 25.88 -17.97
N ARG A 587 15.73 27.14 -18.40
CA ARG A 587 17.03 27.81 -18.66
C ARG A 587 17.81 28.19 -17.41
N SER A 588 17.14 28.30 -16.26
CA SER A 588 17.73 28.72 -14.98
C SER A 588 18.61 27.63 -14.33
N LEU A 589 18.52 26.40 -14.83
CA LEU A 589 19.25 25.24 -14.34
C LEU A 589 20.31 24.87 -15.40
N ALA A 590 21.41 25.62 -15.39
CA ALA A 590 22.46 25.58 -16.40
C ALA A 590 23.06 24.17 -16.66
N MET A 591 23.65 24.04 -17.85
CA MET A 591 24.19 22.84 -18.50
C MET A 591 24.65 21.71 -17.56
N LEU A 592 24.07 20.52 -17.76
CA LEU A 592 24.59 19.28 -17.19
C LEU A 592 26.09 19.14 -17.50
N ASP A 593 26.87 18.93 -16.44
CA ASP A 593 28.33 18.75 -16.50
C ASP A 593 28.72 17.67 -17.53
N TYR A 594 29.84 17.88 -18.21
CA TYR A 594 30.40 16.95 -19.19
C TYR A 594 30.62 15.56 -18.59
N ALA A 595 30.98 15.50 -17.30
CA ALA A 595 31.12 14.27 -16.55
C ALA A 595 29.79 13.48 -16.49
N LEU A 596 28.66 14.18 -16.38
CA LEU A 596 27.35 13.56 -16.40
C LEU A 596 26.94 13.11 -17.80
N ARG A 597 27.23 13.95 -18.81
CA ARG A 597 26.93 13.63 -20.20
C ARG A 597 27.60 12.35 -20.68
N ARG A 598 28.76 12.02 -20.09
CA ARG A 598 29.46 10.75 -20.34
C ARG A 598 28.69 9.54 -19.81
N ARG A 599 28.05 9.67 -18.65
CA ARG A 599 27.47 8.55 -17.87
C ARG A 599 26.02 8.23 -18.23
N PHE A 600 25.29 9.25 -18.70
CA PHE A 600 23.94 9.10 -19.21
C PHE A 600 23.91 9.13 -20.73
N SER A 601 22.97 8.40 -21.31
CA SER A 601 22.51 8.67 -22.67
C SER A 601 21.36 9.68 -22.62
N PHE A 602 21.19 10.48 -23.67
CA PHE A 602 20.09 11.44 -23.75
C PHE A 602 19.13 11.00 -24.83
N PHE A 603 17.85 10.95 -24.49
CA PHE A 603 16.78 10.67 -25.42
C PHE A 603 15.81 11.84 -25.42
N THR A 604 15.70 12.51 -26.58
CA THR A 604 14.80 13.65 -26.74
C THR A 604 13.41 13.17 -27.10
N MET A 605 12.46 13.33 -26.19
CA MET A 605 11.05 13.11 -26.42
C MET A 605 10.42 14.29 -27.16
N LYS A 606 9.77 14.01 -28.29
CA LYS A 606 9.05 15.01 -29.10
C LYS A 606 7.54 14.91 -28.86
N PRO A 607 6.76 15.98 -29.13
CA PRO A 607 5.31 15.89 -29.07
C PRO A 607 4.74 14.81 -30.01
N GLY A 608 4.11 13.79 -29.43
CA GLY A 608 3.54 12.63 -30.12
C GLY A 608 2.33 12.85 -31.04
N PHE A 609 2.01 14.07 -31.47
CA PHE A 609 0.79 14.37 -32.27
C PHE A 609 0.71 13.67 -33.64
N ASN A 610 1.83 13.14 -34.14
CA ASN A 610 1.91 12.42 -35.42
C ASN A 610 2.09 10.90 -35.22
N THR A 611 1.97 10.40 -33.99
CA THR A 611 2.09 8.98 -33.72
C THR A 611 0.76 8.27 -33.99
N PRO A 612 0.79 6.99 -34.43
CA PRO A 612 -0.43 6.24 -34.70
C PRO A 612 -1.39 6.19 -33.50
N GLY A 613 -0.86 6.01 -32.28
CA GLY A 613 -1.66 5.99 -31.06
C GLY A 613 -2.39 7.30 -30.80
N PHE A 614 -1.71 8.45 -30.95
CA PHE A 614 -2.36 9.75 -30.76
C PHE A 614 -3.39 10.03 -31.86
N GLN A 615 -3.10 9.66 -33.11
CA GLN A 615 -4.04 9.81 -34.22
C GLN A 615 -5.30 8.98 -34.00
N ALA A 616 -5.16 7.72 -33.58
CA ALA A 616 -6.30 6.87 -33.23
C ALA A 616 -7.12 7.45 -32.07
N TYR A 617 -6.46 7.98 -31.03
CA TYR A 617 -7.12 8.69 -29.94
C TYR A 617 -7.87 9.93 -30.45
N GLN A 618 -7.22 10.77 -31.26
CA GLN A 618 -7.81 11.96 -31.86
C GLN A 618 -9.07 11.62 -32.69
N ASP A 619 -8.99 10.58 -33.53
CA ASP A 619 -10.11 10.11 -34.36
C ASP A 619 -11.27 9.55 -33.51
N SER A 620 -10.96 8.92 -32.37
CA SER A 620 -11.96 8.35 -31.46
C SER A 620 -12.88 9.40 -30.83
N LEU A 621 -12.40 10.65 -30.67
CA LEU A 621 -13.16 11.76 -30.09
C LEU A 621 -14.23 12.33 -31.03
N LYS A 622 -14.13 12.05 -32.35
CA LYS A 622 -15.10 12.52 -33.37
C LYS A 622 -15.41 14.02 -33.30
N SER A 623 -14.41 14.85 -32.99
CA SER A 623 -14.58 16.30 -32.80
C SER A 623 -13.79 17.12 -33.82
N ASP A 624 -14.50 17.79 -34.72
CA ASP A 624 -13.89 18.69 -35.72
C ASP A 624 -13.16 19.87 -35.08
N ALA A 625 -13.69 20.41 -33.98
CA ALA A 625 -13.06 21.49 -33.22
C ALA A 625 -11.73 21.02 -32.60
N PHE A 626 -11.70 19.81 -32.04
CA PHE A 626 -10.45 19.22 -31.54
C PHE A 626 -9.44 19.01 -32.67
N ASN A 627 -9.87 18.49 -33.82
CA ASN A 627 -9.02 18.30 -35.00
C ASN A 627 -8.40 19.62 -35.49
N LYS A 628 -9.20 20.69 -35.56
CA LYS A 628 -8.72 22.04 -35.91
C LYS A 628 -7.74 22.58 -34.87
N LEU A 629 -8.02 22.38 -33.58
CA LEU A 629 -7.13 22.79 -32.50
C LEU A 629 -5.77 22.09 -32.58
N ILE A 630 -5.75 20.76 -32.74
CA ILE A 630 -4.50 20.01 -32.89
C ILE A 630 -3.73 20.45 -34.15
N ALA A 631 -4.41 20.71 -35.27
CA ALA A 631 -3.76 21.25 -36.46
C ALA A 631 -3.13 22.65 -36.20
N CYS A 632 -3.83 23.52 -35.47
CA CYS A 632 -3.31 24.82 -35.05
C CYS A 632 -2.09 24.69 -34.13
N VAL A 633 -2.14 23.77 -33.15
CA VAL A 633 -1.03 23.49 -32.23
C VAL A 633 0.20 22.93 -32.96
N LYS A 634 0.01 22.09 -33.98
CA LYS A 634 1.12 21.62 -34.85
C LYS A 634 1.81 22.79 -35.56
N GLN A 635 1.05 23.74 -36.11
CA GLN A 635 1.61 24.94 -36.75
C GLN A 635 2.33 25.84 -35.74
N LEU A 636 1.74 26.01 -34.55
CA LEU A 636 2.33 26.76 -33.45
C LEU A 636 3.68 26.13 -33.02
N ASN A 637 3.72 24.81 -32.87
CA ASN A 637 4.96 24.09 -32.55
C ASN A 637 6.05 24.26 -33.63
N SER A 638 5.68 24.31 -34.92
CA SER A 638 6.65 24.64 -35.98
C SER A 638 7.24 26.04 -35.78
N LYS A 639 6.43 27.03 -35.39
CA LYS A 639 6.93 28.39 -35.11
C LYS A 639 7.75 28.49 -33.84
N ILE A 640 7.39 27.78 -32.79
CA ILE A 640 8.19 27.71 -31.56
C ILE A 640 9.55 27.06 -31.85
N ALA A 641 9.58 25.98 -32.64
CA ALA A 641 10.81 25.28 -32.99
C ALA A 641 11.74 26.10 -33.90
N GLU A 642 11.19 26.91 -34.81
CA GLU A 642 11.93 27.83 -35.68
C GLU A 642 12.45 29.08 -34.95
N ASP A 643 11.89 29.42 -33.78
CA ASP A 643 12.26 30.61 -33.03
C ASP A 643 13.64 30.46 -32.40
N ILE A 644 14.55 31.38 -32.75
CA ILE A 644 15.95 31.41 -32.29
C ILE A 644 16.02 31.49 -30.76
N SER A 645 15.03 32.14 -30.14
CA SER A 645 14.97 32.37 -28.70
C SER A 645 14.27 31.25 -27.93
N LEU A 646 13.67 30.25 -28.58
CA LEU A 646 12.95 29.15 -27.91
C LEU A 646 13.52 27.78 -28.33
N GLY A 647 13.26 27.35 -29.58
CA GLY A 647 13.65 26.07 -30.14
C GLY A 647 12.73 24.88 -29.77
N GLU A 648 13.08 23.67 -30.21
CA GLU A 648 12.26 22.45 -30.02
C GLU A 648 11.91 22.14 -28.55
N GLY A 649 12.73 22.60 -27.61
CA GLY A 649 12.56 22.35 -26.17
C GLY A 649 11.38 23.07 -25.52
N PHE A 650 10.73 23.98 -26.25
CA PHE A 650 9.56 24.78 -25.81
C PHE A 650 8.27 24.36 -26.54
N CYS A 651 8.31 23.38 -27.43
CA CYS A 651 7.10 22.91 -28.11
C CYS A 651 6.03 22.45 -27.12
N ILE A 652 4.77 22.71 -27.42
CA ILE A 652 3.63 22.28 -26.63
C ILE A 652 3.49 20.75 -26.74
N GLY A 653 3.46 20.08 -25.60
CA GLY A 653 3.27 18.64 -25.50
C GLY A 653 1.83 18.17 -25.79
N HIS A 654 1.66 16.87 -25.98
CA HIS A 654 0.33 16.29 -26.24
C HIS A 654 -0.49 16.05 -24.96
N SER A 655 0.12 16.07 -23.77
CA SER A 655 -0.57 15.76 -22.50
C SER A 655 -1.73 16.71 -22.21
N TYR A 656 -1.63 17.97 -22.63
CA TYR A 656 -2.69 18.99 -22.54
C TYR A 656 -4.00 18.56 -23.22
N PHE A 657 -3.92 17.59 -24.14
CA PHE A 657 -5.02 17.13 -24.98
C PHE A 657 -5.43 15.69 -24.68
N CYS A 658 -4.87 15.07 -23.65
CA CYS A 658 -5.12 13.68 -23.26
C CYS A 658 -6.21 13.59 -22.18
N GLY A 659 -6.84 12.41 -22.04
CA GLY A 659 -7.87 12.16 -21.02
C GLY A 659 -9.26 12.70 -21.36
N LEU A 660 -9.47 13.17 -22.60
CA LEU A 660 -10.78 13.56 -23.10
C LEU A 660 -11.52 12.32 -23.63
N THR A 661 -12.85 12.38 -23.58
CA THR A 661 -13.76 11.39 -24.16
C THR A 661 -14.70 12.10 -25.14
N PRO A 662 -15.42 11.38 -26.02
CA PRO A 662 -16.39 12.00 -26.92
C PRO A 662 -17.42 12.87 -26.19
N GLU A 663 -17.79 12.52 -24.96
CA GLU A 663 -18.75 13.24 -24.12
C GLU A 663 -18.17 14.53 -23.51
N THR A 664 -16.88 14.50 -23.14
CA THR A 664 -16.22 15.65 -22.49
C THR A 664 -15.57 16.61 -23.49
N THR A 665 -15.38 16.20 -24.74
CA THR A 665 -14.77 17.00 -25.82
C THR A 665 -15.78 17.99 -26.42
N ASN A 666 -16.16 19.00 -25.63
CA ASN A 666 -17.03 20.10 -26.08
C ASN A 666 -16.26 21.43 -26.20
N ALA A 667 -16.88 22.43 -26.83
CA ALA A 667 -16.26 23.73 -27.09
C ALA A 667 -15.79 24.44 -25.81
N GLN A 668 -16.50 24.27 -24.69
CA GLN A 668 -16.11 24.87 -23.42
C GLN A 668 -14.82 24.24 -22.89
N THR A 669 -14.72 22.91 -22.87
CA THR A 669 -13.51 22.18 -22.45
C THR A 669 -12.30 22.58 -23.30
N LEU A 670 -12.47 22.62 -24.63
CA LEU A 670 -11.38 23.01 -25.54
C LEU A 670 -10.99 24.48 -25.36
N SER A 671 -11.97 25.36 -25.15
CA SER A 671 -11.70 26.77 -24.83
C SER A 671 -10.96 26.92 -23.50
N SER A 672 -11.26 26.08 -22.50
CA SER A 672 -10.55 26.10 -21.22
C SER A 672 -9.07 25.73 -21.37
N ILE A 673 -8.75 24.68 -22.15
CA ILE A 673 -7.35 24.31 -22.45
C ILE A 673 -6.63 25.51 -23.11
N VAL A 674 -7.28 26.16 -24.07
CA VAL A 674 -6.70 27.33 -24.76
C VAL A 674 -6.46 28.50 -23.81
N GLU A 675 -7.48 28.94 -23.06
CA GLU A 675 -7.41 30.16 -22.25
C GLU A 675 -6.57 30.02 -20.99
N TYR A 676 -6.59 28.85 -20.36
CA TYR A 676 -6.01 28.67 -19.02
C TYR A 676 -4.68 27.90 -19.03
N GLU A 677 -4.34 27.21 -20.12
CA GLU A 677 -3.08 26.48 -20.21
C GLU A 677 -2.19 27.01 -21.34
N LEU A 678 -2.69 27.07 -22.58
CA LEU A 678 -1.86 27.45 -23.74
C LEU A 678 -1.53 28.95 -23.78
N ILE A 679 -2.53 29.82 -23.63
CA ILE A 679 -2.30 31.28 -23.72
C ILE A 679 -1.35 31.79 -22.62
N PRO A 680 -1.48 31.37 -21.34
CA PRO A 680 -0.51 31.71 -20.31
C PRO A 680 0.91 31.28 -20.67
N LEU A 681 1.09 30.06 -21.19
CA LEU A 681 2.38 29.57 -21.65
C LEU A 681 2.98 30.45 -22.76
N LEU A 682 2.17 30.86 -23.74
CA LEU A 682 2.61 31.76 -24.81
C LEU A 682 3.02 33.15 -24.29
N LYS A 683 2.36 33.65 -23.24
CA LYS A 683 2.73 34.91 -22.60
C LYS A 683 4.11 34.83 -21.93
N GLU A 684 4.48 33.66 -21.42
CA GLU A 684 5.83 33.43 -20.88
C GLU A 684 6.86 33.29 -22.01
N TYR A 685 6.52 32.62 -23.10
CA TYR A 685 7.44 32.36 -24.22
C TYR A 685 7.80 33.62 -25.00
N TRP A 686 6.81 34.47 -25.28
CA TRP A 686 6.95 35.68 -26.08
C TRP A 686 6.63 36.93 -25.28
N PHE A 687 7.10 37.00 -24.03
CA PHE A 687 6.81 38.11 -23.10
C PHE A 687 7.18 39.49 -23.66
N ASP A 688 8.17 39.55 -24.55
CA ASP A 688 8.67 40.73 -25.25
C ASP A 688 8.07 40.92 -26.66
N GLU A 689 7.26 39.98 -27.15
CA GLU A 689 6.63 40.01 -28.46
C GLU A 689 5.08 39.93 -28.39
N PRO A 690 4.40 40.98 -27.87
CA PRO A 690 2.95 40.95 -27.64
C PRO A 690 2.13 40.74 -28.91
N ALA A 691 2.63 41.16 -30.07
CA ALA A 691 1.96 40.94 -31.35
C ALA A 691 1.86 39.44 -31.71
N LYS A 692 2.91 38.65 -31.44
CA LYS A 692 2.89 37.19 -31.65
C LYS A 692 1.89 36.52 -30.70
N ILE A 693 1.85 36.97 -29.44
CA ILE A 693 0.90 36.45 -28.45
C ILE A 693 -0.54 36.66 -28.94
N VAL A 694 -0.89 37.87 -29.38
CA VAL A 694 -2.25 38.17 -29.87
C VAL A 694 -2.61 37.33 -31.09
N ASP A 695 -1.73 37.29 -32.11
CA ASP A 695 -1.98 36.50 -33.34
C ASP A 695 -2.21 35.01 -33.03
N TRP A 696 -1.35 34.39 -32.22
CA TRP A 696 -1.51 32.98 -31.87
C TRP A 696 -2.68 32.71 -30.93
N SER A 697 -2.96 33.60 -29.98
CA SER A 697 -4.14 33.50 -29.11
C SER A 697 -5.43 33.53 -29.92
N ASP A 698 -5.53 34.43 -30.90
CA ASP A 698 -6.73 34.57 -31.73
C ASP A 698 -6.91 33.37 -32.67
N ARG A 699 -5.82 32.80 -33.21
CA ARG A 699 -5.86 31.56 -33.99
C ARG A 699 -6.33 30.36 -33.15
N LEU A 700 -5.79 30.19 -31.94
CA LEU A 700 -6.19 29.11 -31.03
C LEU A 700 -7.65 29.22 -30.61
N ARG A 701 -8.11 30.43 -30.25
CA ARG A 701 -9.52 30.72 -29.96
C ARG A 701 -10.43 30.43 -31.15
N SER A 702 -9.98 30.73 -32.35
CA SER A 702 -10.76 30.48 -33.56
C SER A 702 -10.84 28.98 -33.91
N ALA A 703 -9.86 28.19 -33.50
CA ALA A 703 -9.84 26.75 -33.76
C ALA A 703 -10.87 25.97 -32.94
N VAL A 704 -11.27 26.49 -31.77
CA VAL A 704 -12.21 25.84 -30.83
C VAL A 704 -13.66 26.37 -30.93
N LYS A 705 -13.91 27.29 -31.87
CA LYS A 705 -15.23 27.89 -32.13
C LYS A 705 -16.08 27.10 -33.11
#